data_AF-A0A354ECM4-F1
#
_entry.id   AF-A0A354ECM4-F1
#
_cell.length_a   1.000
_cell.length_b   1.000
_cell.length_c   1.000
_cell.angle_alpha   90.00
_cell.angle_beta   90.00
_cell.angle_gamma   90.00
#
_symmetry.space_group_name_H-M   'P 1'
#
loop_
_entity.id
_entity.type
_entity.pdbx_description
1 polymer ?
#
loop_
_entity_poly.entity_id
_entity_poly.type
_entity_poly.pdbx_seq_one_letter_code
_entity_poly.pdbx_strand_id
1 'polypeptide(L)'
;MALILVSLHSPQSREGALGLLDPETGLRYLQIDAPSALVRNSVPRAVATIKDRIYVTTTASIRIYRLDDQKNKPLLKLEREVVLNEWLLGEGMQANLVSIAASEEKNHLYVANNNFCAVDELNIEGSFIRRRHLWEIASDLFPLPDHSTSKNTVYGIMRNFSISPTGDVFITVTNCNNSGTGKVISLETGEELLQNLHDPHDGLFANNLFYLNDIDQGTYPENNQSGKLYAYTVLQPSGSMVVDSVCWAVRPLIDREEFRNSIQNLRGMAIAGDTLYCGVTHFGKISPDQIPSRVVSFDAQSGTQLREYFLPDLKILRQPRVMFMTALAENFTVHWKQDLYFYRHEEPLQPEYNREEKKEETEDLPVGDAGVLTAEALGSPHAAPNRHADEDGEASAGLGSTEAAERKILTSEGGSVAVKSGVKDAPRGETGADQGEGQDEPVQWINTATEQEKVSSIILENVSLRYRRTASFSLFSKNKNLGKTTDFLAIDNVSFTLYENETVGIIGRNGSGKSTISMIISGALPPDAGRVKVNGRVQLLALGVGFRPELTGRENVYISGTLLGMTRKLVTEKMAEIEEFAELGEFFDEPLRIYSSGMRSRLGFAVATAVNPDILILDEVMSTGDAAFKNKADQRMQEMRRRTKTVLMVSHNAEQVKNQCSRVVWLEKGRMLMNGPAVPIIAEYNKFCKNPGKWLEKNGQNPVQPQA
;
A
#
# COMPACT_ATOMS: atom_id res chain seq x y z
N MET A 1 0.82 32.19 -26.67
CA MET A 1 1.15 32.46 -25.25
C MET A 1 1.43 31.13 -24.57
N ALA A 2 2.27 31.10 -23.53
CA ALA A 2 2.42 29.90 -22.71
C ALA A 2 1.09 29.57 -21.99
N LEU A 3 0.65 28.32 -22.07
CA LEU A 3 -0.43 27.79 -21.24
C LEU A 3 0.12 27.46 -19.85
N ILE A 4 -0.68 27.68 -18.81
CA ILE A 4 -0.28 27.35 -17.44
C ILE A 4 -0.90 26.01 -17.05
N LEU A 5 -0.05 25.01 -16.80
CA LEU A 5 -0.44 23.72 -16.25
C LEU A 5 -0.70 23.87 -14.75
N VAL A 6 -1.84 23.37 -14.27
CA VAL A 6 -2.25 23.47 -12.87
C VAL A 6 -2.53 22.09 -12.28
N SER A 7 -2.00 21.84 -11.08
CA SER A 7 -2.33 20.68 -10.24
C SER A 7 -3.50 21.03 -9.33
N LEU A 8 -4.62 20.30 -9.47
CA LEU A 8 -5.84 20.49 -8.69
C LEU A 8 -6.07 19.30 -7.74
N HIS A 9 -6.39 19.57 -6.48
CA HIS A 9 -6.78 18.56 -5.50
C HIS A 9 -8.07 18.95 -4.78
N SER A 10 -9.02 18.02 -4.68
CA SER A 10 -10.18 18.13 -3.78
C SER A 10 -9.91 17.36 -2.47
N PRO A 11 -9.80 18.06 -1.32
CA PRO A 11 -9.75 17.38 -0.02
C PRO A 11 -11.07 16.65 0.33
N GLN A 12 -12.19 17.04 -0.29
CA GLN A 12 -13.52 16.48 -0.03
C GLN A 12 -13.78 15.18 -0.80
N SER A 13 -13.64 15.17 -2.13
CA SER A 13 -13.81 13.95 -2.93
C SER A 13 -12.58 13.04 -2.88
N ARG A 14 -11.43 13.58 -2.42
CA ARG A 14 -10.10 12.94 -2.43
C ARG A 14 -9.55 12.65 -3.83
N GLU A 15 -10.19 13.19 -4.87
CA GLU A 15 -9.69 13.17 -6.24
C GLU A 15 -8.69 14.32 -6.47
N GLY A 16 -8.02 14.24 -7.62
CA GLY A 16 -7.20 15.32 -8.16
C GLY A 16 -7.18 15.27 -9.68
N ALA A 17 -6.65 16.32 -10.29
CA ALA A 17 -6.69 16.52 -11.73
C ALA A 17 -5.56 17.43 -12.22
N LEU A 18 -5.28 17.33 -13.51
CA LEU A 18 -4.42 18.24 -14.26
C LEU A 18 -5.30 19.16 -15.09
N GLY A 19 -5.09 20.47 -14.99
CA GLY A 19 -5.78 21.46 -15.79
C GLY A 19 -4.82 22.27 -16.66
N LEU A 20 -5.30 22.77 -17.81
CA LEU A 20 -4.59 23.82 -18.56
C LEU A 20 -5.39 25.11 -18.51
N LEU A 21 -4.77 26.15 -17.95
CA LEU A 21 -5.24 27.52 -17.91
C LEU A 21 -4.65 28.29 -19.10
N ASP A 22 -5.53 28.90 -19.88
CA ASP A 22 -5.24 29.79 -20.99
C ASP A 22 -5.32 31.25 -20.48
N PRO A 23 -4.25 32.06 -20.59
CA PRO A 23 -4.23 33.44 -20.08
C PRO A 23 -5.31 34.37 -20.65
N GLU A 24 -5.83 34.10 -21.85
CA GLU A 24 -6.88 34.91 -22.45
C GLU A 24 -8.27 34.44 -21.98
N THR A 25 -8.47 33.11 -21.92
CA THR A 25 -9.82 32.50 -21.88
C THR A 25 -10.14 31.67 -20.64
N GLY A 26 -9.19 31.41 -19.72
CA GLY A 26 -9.43 30.68 -18.47
C GLY A 26 -9.14 29.19 -18.56
N LEU A 27 -9.83 28.34 -17.77
CA LEU A 27 -9.57 26.90 -17.77
C LEU A 27 -10.15 26.25 -19.05
N ARG A 28 -9.29 25.69 -19.90
CA ARG A 28 -9.68 25.11 -21.21
C ARG A 28 -9.57 23.59 -21.29
N TYR A 29 -8.72 22.98 -20.46
CA TYR A 29 -8.57 21.53 -20.34
C TYR A 29 -8.68 21.09 -18.88
N LEU A 30 -9.32 19.96 -18.63
CA LEU A 30 -9.28 19.25 -17.35
C LEU A 30 -9.19 17.73 -17.59
N GLN A 31 -8.22 17.09 -16.96
CA GLN A 31 -8.04 15.65 -16.92
C GLN A 31 -8.08 15.14 -15.48
N ILE A 32 -9.06 14.27 -15.19
CA ILE A 32 -9.11 13.50 -13.95
C ILE A 32 -8.42 12.16 -14.20
N ASP A 33 -7.25 11.98 -13.58
CA ASP A 33 -6.51 10.72 -13.68
C ASP A 33 -7.15 9.62 -12.83
N ALA A 34 -7.04 8.36 -13.28
CA ALA A 34 -7.35 7.21 -12.46
C ALA A 34 -6.27 6.98 -11.39
N PRO A 35 -6.63 6.46 -10.19
CA PRO A 35 -5.67 5.83 -9.29
C PRO A 35 -5.04 4.62 -9.98
N SER A 36 -3.71 4.49 -9.93
CA SER A 36 -3.03 3.27 -10.37
C SER A 36 -3.23 2.13 -9.35
N ALA A 37 -3.20 0.88 -9.81
CA ALA A 37 -3.60 -0.27 -9.01
C ALA A 37 -2.79 -0.47 -7.71
N LEU A 38 -1.57 0.07 -7.65
CA LEU A 38 -0.66 -0.02 -6.51
C LEU A 38 -0.69 1.22 -5.60
N VAL A 39 -1.02 2.41 -6.12
CA VAL A 39 -0.96 3.68 -5.37
C VAL A 39 -2.37 4.13 -4.98
N ARG A 40 -2.78 3.78 -3.76
CA ARG A 40 -4.01 4.31 -3.14
C ARG A 40 -3.97 5.84 -3.14
N ASN A 41 -5.04 6.46 -3.64
CA ASN A 41 -5.21 7.91 -3.76
C ASN A 41 -4.06 8.61 -4.52
N SER A 42 -3.81 8.17 -5.76
CA SER A 42 -2.84 8.77 -6.68
C SER A 42 -3.28 10.16 -7.19
N VAL A 43 -3.34 11.12 -6.26
CA VAL A 43 -3.66 12.53 -6.48
C VAL A 43 -2.40 13.25 -6.99
N PRO A 44 -2.46 14.00 -8.10
CA PRO A 44 -1.39 14.93 -8.49
C PRO A 44 -1.02 15.89 -7.35
N ARG A 45 0.26 15.90 -6.97
CA ARG A 45 0.83 16.85 -6.01
C ARG A 45 1.43 18.01 -6.78
N ALA A 46 2.57 17.78 -7.40
CA ALA A 46 3.35 18.78 -8.11
C ALA A 46 3.58 18.41 -9.58
N VAL A 47 3.93 19.42 -10.38
CA VAL A 47 4.11 19.34 -11.82
C VAL A 47 5.39 20.04 -12.24
N ALA A 48 6.14 19.43 -13.16
CA ALA A 48 7.32 20.02 -13.81
C ALA A 48 7.32 19.66 -15.30
N THR A 49 8.10 20.38 -16.12
CA THR A 49 8.12 20.20 -17.57
C THR A 49 9.53 20.33 -18.15
N ILE A 50 9.88 19.45 -19.09
CA ILE A 50 11.02 19.63 -20.00
C ILE A 50 10.51 19.29 -21.40
N LYS A 51 10.64 20.23 -22.34
CA LYS A 51 10.15 20.07 -23.73
C LYS A 51 8.68 19.65 -23.74
N ASP A 52 8.34 18.58 -24.44
CA ASP A 52 6.99 18.01 -24.59
C ASP A 52 6.60 17.02 -23.48
N ARG A 53 7.51 16.73 -22.53
CA ARG A 53 7.25 15.87 -21.38
C ARG A 53 6.82 16.69 -20.16
N ILE A 54 5.75 16.23 -19.52
CA ILE A 54 5.16 16.76 -18.30
C ILE A 54 5.29 15.69 -17.21
N TYR A 55 6.01 16.02 -16.15
CA TYR A 55 6.30 15.14 -15.02
C TYR A 55 5.37 15.51 -13.86
N VAL A 56 4.59 14.54 -13.39
CA VAL A 56 3.56 14.75 -12.38
C VAL A 56 3.81 13.82 -11.21
N THR A 57 4.23 14.39 -10.09
CA THR A 57 4.46 13.62 -8.86
C THR A 57 3.14 13.45 -8.11
N THR A 58 2.82 12.21 -7.76
CA THR A 58 1.70 11.82 -6.89
C THR A 58 2.24 11.50 -5.48
N THR A 59 1.42 11.06 -4.54
CA THR A 59 1.91 10.73 -3.18
C THR A 59 2.95 9.58 -3.15
N ALA A 60 3.02 8.73 -4.20
CA ALA A 60 3.97 7.61 -4.28
C ALA A 60 4.43 7.19 -5.70
N SER A 61 4.19 8.01 -6.73
CA SER A 61 4.64 7.73 -8.11
C SER A 61 5.00 9.01 -8.86
N ILE A 62 5.80 8.89 -9.93
CA ILE A 62 5.95 9.94 -10.95
C ILE A 62 5.24 9.46 -12.21
N ARG A 63 4.36 10.29 -12.75
CA ARG A 63 3.68 10.05 -14.02
C ARG A 63 4.27 10.96 -15.09
N ILE A 64 4.73 10.36 -16.19
CA ILE A 64 5.35 11.06 -17.32
C ILE A 64 4.32 11.09 -18.45
N TYR A 65 3.79 12.27 -18.71
CA TYR A 65 2.87 12.53 -19.81
C TYR A 65 3.61 13.20 -20.97
N ARG A 66 3.13 12.99 -22.19
CA ARG A 66 3.49 13.77 -23.36
C ARG A 66 2.27 14.50 -23.91
N LEU A 67 2.47 15.70 -24.41
CA LEU A 67 1.41 16.49 -25.04
C LEU A 67 1.09 15.97 -26.46
N ASP A 68 -0.19 15.79 -26.80
CA ASP A 68 -0.66 15.26 -28.10
C ASP A 68 -1.93 16.01 -28.58
N ASP A 69 -1.77 17.14 -29.30
CA ASP A 69 -2.91 17.94 -29.86
C ASP A 69 -3.58 17.29 -31.09
N GLN A 70 -3.44 15.98 -31.27
CA GLN A 70 -4.15 15.27 -32.34
C GLN A 70 -5.65 15.14 -32.02
N LYS A 71 -6.46 15.41 -33.03
CA LYS A 71 -7.92 15.37 -32.94
C LYS A 71 -8.41 14.00 -32.42
N ASN A 72 -9.30 14.04 -31.42
CA ASN A 72 -9.91 12.88 -30.75
C ASN A 72 -8.95 12.03 -29.88
N LYS A 73 -7.87 12.61 -29.36
CA LYS A 73 -7.01 12.00 -28.31
C LYS A 73 -7.07 12.79 -26.99
N PRO A 74 -6.66 12.19 -25.85
CA PRO A 74 -6.30 12.95 -24.66
C PRO A 74 -5.08 13.83 -24.94
N LEU A 75 -5.17 15.11 -24.56
CA LEU A 75 -4.09 16.08 -24.77
C LEU A 75 -2.87 15.79 -23.89
N LEU A 76 -3.08 15.23 -22.70
CA LEU A 76 -2.03 14.73 -21.82
C LEU A 76 -2.01 13.20 -21.87
N LYS A 77 -1.27 12.64 -22.83
CA LYS A 77 -1.13 11.20 -22.98
C LYS A 77 -0.10 10.67 -21.97
N LEU A 78 -0.52 9.81 -21.05
CA LEU A 78 0.39 9.11 -20.13
C LEU A 78 1.30 8.16 -20.94
N GLU A 79 2.62 8.34 -20.82
CA GLU A 79 3.62 7.47 -21.46
C GLU A 79 4.21 6.44 -20.47
N ARG A 80 4.41 6.83 -19.20
CA ARG A 80 5.01 5.98 -18.15
C ARG A 80 4.51 6.38 -16.76
N GLU A 81 4.29 5.41 -15.88
CA GLU A 81 4.19 5.63 -14.42
C GLU A 81 5.35 4.91 -13.72
N VAL A 82 6.17 5.67 -13.00
CA VAL A 82 7.36 5.24 -12.26
C VAL A 82 6.98 5.02 -10.80
N VAL A 83 7.32 3.86 -10.25
CA VAL A 83 7.23 3.56 -8.81
C VAL A 83 8.52 2.88 -8.37
N LEU A 84 9.25 3.49 -7.44
CA LEU A 84 10.39 2.86 -6.76
C LEU A 84 9.88 2.00 -5.60
N ASN A 85 10.54 0.86 -5.32
CA ASN A 85 10.13 -0.06 -4.25
C ASN A 85 10.21 0.63 -2.87
N GLU A 86 11.20 1.50 -2.72
CA GLU A 86 11.53 2.30 -1.55
C GLU A 86 10.38 3.26 -1.20
N TRP A 87 9.52 3.60 -2.17
CA TRP A 87 8.35 4.46 -1.94
C TRP A 87 7.13 3.70 -1.38
N LEU A 88 7.17 2.37 -1.34
CA LEU A 88 6.09 1.49 -0.87
C LEU A 88 6.36 0.99 0.56
N LEU A 89 6.18 1.89 1.55
CA LEU A 89 6.56 1.72 2.95
C LEU A 89 5.66 0.74 3.77
N GLY A 90 5.13 -0.31 3.16
CA GLY A 90 4.30 -1.32 3.85
C GLY A 90 2.81 -0.94 3.95
N GLU A 91 2.19 -1.22 5.11
CA GLU A 91 0.72 -1.15 5.31
C GLU A 91 0.14 0.27 5.19
N GLY A 92 -0.06 0.75 3.95
CA GLY A 92 -0.68 2.04 3.66
C GLY A 92 0.21 3.26 3.88
N MET A 93 1.47 3.08 4.30
CA MET A 93 2.47 4.15 4.23
C MET A 93 3.08 4.22 2.83
N GLN A 94 3.43 5.44 2.43
CA GLN A 94 4.00 5.80 1.12
C GLN A 94 5.14 6.80 1.34
N ALA A 95 5.99 7.03 0.35
CA ALA A 95 7.06 8.05 0.42
C ALA A 95 6.58 9.47 0.77
N ASN A 96 5.32 9.81 0.46
CA ASN A 96 4.81 11.17 0.58
C ASN A 96 5.68 12.14 -0.25
N LEU A 97 5.77 11.84 -1.55
CA LEU A 97 6.39 12.72 -2.53
C LEU A 97 5.51 13.97 -2.68
N VAL A 98 6.09 15.16 -2.60
CA VAL A 98 5.31 16.43 -2.54
C VAL A 98 5.63 17.44 -3.63
N SER A 99 6.86 17.45 -4.14
CA SER A 99 7.35 18.40 -5.14
C SER A 99 8.25 17.70 -6.14
N ILE A 100 8.32 18.25 -7.35
CA ILE A 100 9.21 17.83 -8.42
C ILE A 100 9.78 19.04 -9.14
N ALA A 101 11.08 19.04 -9.39
CA ALA A 101 11.75 19.90 -10.35
C ALA A 101 12.35 19.06 -11.48
N ALA A 102 12.56 19.68 -12.64
CA ALA A 102 13.13 19.05 -13.82
C ALA A 102 14.13 20.02 -14.45
N SER A 103 15.43 19.71 -14.37
CA SER A 103 16.50 20.52 -14.97
C SER A 103 16.84 19.98 -16.35
N GLU A 104 16.61 20.79 -17.39
CA GLU A 104 16.98 20.43 -18.76
C GLU A 104 18.50 20.39 -18.94
N GLU A 105 19.24 21.32 -18.34
CA GLU A 105 20.71 21.38 -18.41
C GLU A 105 21.37 20.14 -17.78
N LYS A 106 20.94 19.78 -16.56
CA LYS A 106 21.47 18.61 -15.84
C LYS A 106 20.84 17.30 -16.32
N ASN A 107 19.82 17.34 -17.18
CA ASN A 107 19.02 16.20 -17.64
C ASN A 107 18.45 15.34 -16.47
N HIS A 108 18.15 15.99 -15.34
CA HIS A 108 17.75 15.36 -14.08
C HIS A 108 16.35 15.81 -13.63
N LEU A 109 15.61 14.89 -13.02
CA LEU A 109 14.43 15.14 -12.20
C LEU A 109 14.83 15.09 -10.72
N TYR A 110 14.26 15.97 -9.92
CA TYR A 110 14.50 16.09 -8.47
C TYR A 110 13.15 15.96 -7.76
N VAL A 111 12.99 14.99 -6.85
CA VAL A 111 11.71 14.71 -6.19
C VAL A 111 11.85 14.76 -4.68
N ALA A 112 11.02 15.60 -4.04
CA ALA A 112 11.06 15.84 -2.60
C ALA A 112 10.27 14.74 -1.86
N ASN A 113 10.99 13.89 -1.14
CA ASN A 113 10.50 12.69 -0.48
C ASN A 113 10.47 12.90 1.05
N ASN A 114 9.36 13.42 1.56
CA ASN A 114 9.28 13.89 2.94
C ASN A 114 9.38 12.77 3.99
N ASN A 115 8.92 11.55 3.71
CA ASN A 115 9.02 10.47 4.70
C ASN A 115 10.43 9.86 4.81
N PHE A 116 11.31 10.11 3.82
CA PHE A 116 12.74 9.83 3.92
C PHE A 116 13.60 11.06 4.29
N CYS A 117 12.99 12.26 4.38
CA CYS A 117 13.68 13.54 4.57
C CYS A 117 14.82 13.74 3.54
N ALA A 118 14.51 13.45 2.28
CA ALA A 118 15.48 13.36 1.19
C ALA A 118 14.95 13.86 -0.15
N VAL A 119 15.90 14.15 -1.05
CA VAL A 119 15.65 14.34 -2.48
C VAL A 119 16.05 13.07 -3.23
N ASP A 120 15.12 12.53 -4.01
CA ASP A 120 15.38 11.47 -4.98
C ASP A 120 15.72 12.11 -6.34
N GLU A 121 16.89 11.80 -6.88
CA GLU A 121 17.34 12.21 -8.21
C GLU A 121 17.10 11.08 -9.22
N LEU A 122 16.51 11.42 -10.36
CA LEU A 122 16.23 10.52 -11.48
C LEU A 122 16.65 11.17 -12.81
N ASN A 123 16.82 10.41 -13.88
CA ASN A 123 16.93 10.98 -15.24
C ASN A 123 15.54 11.34 -15.81
N ILE A 124 15.50 12.05 -16.94
CA ILE A 124 14.23 12.42 -17.61
C ILE A 124 13.41 11.22 -18.16
N GLU A 125 13.98 10.02 -18.19
CA GLU A 125 13.28 8.76 -18.48
C GLU A 125 12.57 8.18 -17.24
N GLY A 126 12.86 8.70 -16.05
CA GLY A 126 12.34 8.20 -14.76
C GLY A 126 13.16 7.07 -14.13
N SER A 127 14.39 6.85 -14.58
CA SER A 127 15.33 5.92 -13.94
C SER A 127 16.00 6.62 -12.77
N PHE A 128 16.01 5.99 -11.59
CA PHE A 128 16.68 6.53 -10.40
C PHE A 128 18.20 6.63 -10.60
N ILE A 129 18.80 7.67 -10.01
CA ILE A 129 20.25 7.96 -10.06
C ILE A 129 20.85 7.87 -8.66
N ARG A 130 20.26 8.58 -7.68
CA ARG A 130 20.69 8.59 -6.28
C ARG A 130 19.64 9.22 -5.37
N ARG A 131 19.77 8.96 -4.07
CA ARG A 131 19.09 9.71 -3.00
C ARG A 131 20.11 10.60 -2.29
N ARG A 132 19.70 11.80 -1.88
CA ARG A 132 20.46 12.66 -0.95
C ARG A 132 19.55 13.16 0.17
N HIS A 133 19.92 12.86 1.41
CA HIS A 133 19.18 13.27 2.59
C HIS A 133 19.49 14.72 2.98
N LEU A 134 18.56 15.40 3.67
CA LEU A 134 18.75 16.81 4.06
C LEU A 134 20.01 17.04 4.92
N TRP A 135 20.42 16.06 5.73
CA TRP A 135 21.66 16.11 6.53
C TRP A 135 22.95 15.84 5.73
N GLU A 136 22.84 15.33 4.50
CA GLU A 136 23.94 15.18 3.54
C GLU A 136 24.06 16.42 2.63
N ILE A 137 22.94 17.12 2.43
CA ILE A 137 22.87 18.37 1.68
C ILE A 137 23.35 19.55 2.54
N ALA A 138 22.87 19.66 3.78
CA ALA A 138 23.20 20.77 4.69
C ALA A 138 23.27 20.29 6.15
N SER A 139 24.39 19.68 6.54
CA SER A 139 24.63 19.11 7.89
C SER A 139 24.37 20.08 9.04
N ASP A 140 24.65 21.35 8.82
CA ASP A 140 24.56 22.41 9.84
C ASP A 140 23.10 22.86 10.05
N LEU A 141 22.27 22.67 9.02
CA LEU A 141 20.84 22.99 9.00
C LEU A 141 19.96 21.79 9.35
N PHE A 142 20.49 20.58 9.18
CA PHE A 142 19.85 19.31 9.51
C PHE A 142 20.92 18.36 10.09
N PRO A 143 21.13 18.31 11.41
CA PRO A 143 22.11 17.41 12.01
C PRO A 143 21.65 15.95 11.86
N LEU A 144 22.59 15.01 11.77
CA LEU A 144 22.29 13.58 11.65
C LEU A 144 21.21 13.13 12.67
N PRO A 145 20.19 12.32 12.26
CA PRO A 145 19.10 11.85 13.12
C PRO A 145 19.50 11.06 14.37
N ASP A 146 19.90 11.76 15.42
CA ASP A 146 20.16 11.17 16.74
C ASP A 146 18.87 10.59 17.33
N HIS A 147 18.93 9.28 17.58
CA HIS A 147 17.89 8.47 18.22
C HIS A 147 17.53 8.94 19.65
N SER A 148 18.31 9.85 20.24
CA SER A 148 17.96 10.51 21.51
C SER A 148 16.85 11.56 21.37
N THR A 149 16.68 12.17 20.18
CA THR A 149 15.69 13.23 19.96
C THR A 149 14.29 12.68 19.73
N SER A 150 13.29 13.40 20.23
CA SER A 150 11.94 12.85 20.42
C SER A 150 11.15 12.61 19.12
N LYS A 151 10.07 11.83 19.20
CA LYS A 151 9.14 11.49 18.10
C LYS A 151 8.48 12.66 17.34
N ASN A 152 8.74 13.91 17.74
CA ASN A 152 8.22 15.12 17.09
C ASN A 152 9.31 15.90 16.34
N THR A 153 10.55 15.39 16.18
CA THR A 153 11.57 16.04 15.34
C THR A 153 11.14 16.00 13.87
N VAL A 154 10.54 17.09 13.39
CA VAL A 154 10.19 17.26 11.98
C VAL A 154 11.47 17.66 11.25
N TYR A 155 12.09 16.70 10.59
CA TYR A 155 13.31 16.88 9.80
C TYR A 155 13.02 17.61 8.47
N GLY A 156 12.65 18.89 8.57
CA GLY A 156 12.48 19.81 7.43
C GLY A 156 11.41 19.36 6.44
N ILE A 157 10.18 19.87 6.56
CA ILE A 157 9.16 19.59 5.54
C ILE A 157 9.55 20.32 4.26
N MET A 158 10.04 19.57 3.28
CA MET A 158 10.28 20.09 1.93
C MET A 158 8.93 20.47 1.32
N ARG A 159 8.89 21.60 0.63
CA ARG A 159 7.67 22.20 0.07
C ARG A 159 7.74 22.32 -1.44
N ASN A 160 8.79 22.93 -1.96
CA ASN A 160 8.96 23.23 -3.38
C ASN A 160 10.43 23.18 -3.80
N PHE A 161 10.66 23.02 -5.10
CA PHE A 161 11.95 23.28 -5.74
C PHE A 161 11.87 24.49 -6.67
N SER A 162 12.97 25.23 -6.77
CA SER A 162 13.13 26.34 -7.72
C SER A 162 14.49 26.26 -8.38
N ILE A 163 14.53 26.23 -9.71
CA ILE A 163 15.76 26.18 -10.51
C ILE A 163 16.14 27.60 -10.90
N SER A 164 17.40 27.97 -10.71
CA SER A 164 17.91 29.30 -11.09
C SER A 164 18.12 29.44 -12.61
N PRO A 165 18.34 30.67 -13.13
CA PRO A 165 18.84 30.90 -14.48
C PRO A 165 20.24 30.29 -14.75
N THR A 166 20.95 29.84 -13.72
CA THR A 166 22.25 29.15 -13.78
C THR A 166 22.14 27.63 -13.63
N GLY A 167 20.91 27.07 -13.61
CA GLY A 167 20.67 25.63 -13.50
C GLY A 167 20.82 25.05 -12.09
N ASP A 168 21.18 25.85 -11.11
CA ASP A 168 21.29 25.47 -9.69
C ASP A 168 19.90 25.19 -9.09
N VAL A 169 19.82 24.16 -8.26
CA VAL A 169 18.54 23.67 -7.73
C VAL A 169 18.42 24.11 -6.29
N PHE A 170 17.42 24.92 -5.98
CA PHE A 170 17.12 25.34 -4.62
C PHE A 170 15.88 24.62 -4.10
N ILE A 171 15.86 24.28 -2.81
CA ILE A 171 14.73 23.63 -2.15
C ILE A 171 14.18 24.48 -1.00
N THR A 172 12.87 24.70 -1.02
CA THR A 172 12.14 25.42 0.03
C THR A 172 11.74 24.43 1.13
N VAL A 173 12.16 24.68 2.36
CA VAL A 173 11.96 23.79 3.51
C VAL A 173 11.33 24.55 4.68
N THR A 174 10.42 23.92 5.43
CA THR A 174 9.80 24.48 6.64
C THR A 174 10.03 23.64 7.88
N ASN A 175 9.95 24.28 9.06
CA ASN A 175 10.25 23.67 10.36
C ASN A 175 11.69 23.13 10.47
N CYS A 176 12.67 23.86 9.93
CA CYS A 176 14.08 23.45 9.97
C CYS A 176 14.54 23.29 11.45
N ASN A 177 15.07 22.14 11.84
CA ASN A 177 15.46 21.85 13.24
C ASN A 177 14.38 22.13 14.31
N ASN A 178 13.09 22.02 13.97
CA ASN A 178 11.95 22.43 14.82
C ASN A 178 11.97 23.92 15.24
N SER A 179 12.69 24.80 14.54
CA SER A 179 12.77 26.25 14.87
C SER A 179 11.42 26.98 14.74
N GLY A 180 10.46 26.40 14.04
CA GLY A 180 9.25 27.07 13.57
C GLY A 180 9.49 28.03 12.41
N THR A 181 10.68 28.01 11.78
CA THR A 181 11.01 28.82 10.60
C THR A 181 11.33 27.94 9.38
N GLY A 182 11.13 28.53 8.20
CA GLY A 182 11.57 28.00 6.92
C GLY A 182 12.83 28.65 6.39
N LYS A 183 13.44 27.96 5.42
CA LYS A 183 14.65 28.35 4.70
C LYS A 183 14.51 27.97 3.22
N VAL A 184 15.23 28.66 2.34
CA VAL A 184 15.48 28.21 0.97
C VAL A 184 16.98 27.93 0.88
N ILE A 185 17.35 26.72 0.50
CA ILE A 185 18.74 26.25 0.52
C ILE A 185 19.17 25.72 -0.85
N SER A 186 20.45 25.87 -1.18
CA SER A 186 21.06 25.23 -2.35
C SER A 186 21.07 23.71 -2.15
N LEU A 187 20.62 22.97 -3.16
CA LEU A 187 20.71 21.51 -3.19
C LEU A 187 22.13 21.05 -3.51
N GLU A 188 22.92 21.86 -4.20
CA GLU A 188 24.33 21.59 -4.54
C GLU A 188 25.30 21.87 -3.38
N THR A 189 25.18 23.02 -2.70
CA THR A 189 26.14 23.48 -1.68
C THR A 189 25.63 23.42 -0.24
N GLY A 190 24.31 23.26 -0.04
CA GLY A 190 23.68 23.35 1.28
C GLY A 190 23.52 24.76 1.83
N GLU A 191 24.06 25.78 1.16
CA GLU A 191 24.05 27.17 1.61
C GLU A 191 22.64 27.76 1.62
N GLU A 192 22.38 28.66 2.57
CA GLU A 192 21.10 29.36 2.69
C GLU A 192 21.00 30.52 1.71
N LEU A 193 20.03 30.44 0.79
CA LEU A 193 19.63 31.56 -0.05
C LEU A 193 18.68 32.53 0.68
N LEU A 194 17.77 31.99 1.50
CA LEU A 194 16.87 32.76 2.38
C LEU A 194 16.65 32.03 3.70
N GLN A 195 16.47 32.81 4.76
CA GLN A 195 16.39 32.35 6.15
C GLN A 195 15.29 33.08 6.93
N ASN A 196 14.89 32.51 8.08
CA ASN A 196 13.92 33.08 9.02
C ASN A 196 12.54 33.39 8.41
N LEU A 197 12.15 32.60 7.40
CA LEU A 197 10.83 32.60 6.78
C LEU A 197 9.82 31.96 7.76
N HIS A 198 8.53 32.28 7.68
CA HIS A 198 7.54 31.75 8.63
C HIS A 198 7.09 30.33 8.27
N ASP A 199 6.34 30.19 7.19
CA ASP A 199 5.89 28.93 6.62
C ASP A 199 5.85 29.10 5.09
N PRO A 200 7.03 29.20 4.42
CA PRO A 200 7.13 29.31 2.97
C PRO A 200 6.66 28.03 2.28
N HIS A 201 5.92 28.14 1.18
CA HIS A 201 5.39 26.96 0.47
C HIS A 201 5.78 26.85 -1.00
N ASP A 202 6.12 27.95 -1.66
CA ASP A 202 6.30 28.00 -3.10
C ASP A 202 7.31 29.08 -3.47
N GLY A 203 8.07 28.87 -4.55
CA GLY A 203 9.24 29.68 -4.89
C GLY A 203 9.67 29.54 -6.35
N LEU A 204 10.11 30.64 -6.97
CA LEU A 204 10.31 30.75 -8.42
C LEU A 204 11.34 31.83 -8.76
N PHE A 205 12.28 31.53 -9.66
CA PHE A 205 13.17 32.54 -10.24
C PHE A 205 12.66 32.99 -11.61
N ALA A 206 12.56 34.31 -11.83
CA ALA A 206 12.43 34.90 -13.17
C ALA A 206 12.73 36.41 -13.11
N ASN A 207 13.05 37.02 -14.26
CA ASN A 207 13.20 38.48 -14.40
C ASN A 207 14.18 39.12 -13.39
N ASN A 208 15.26 38.40 -13.05
CA ASN A 208 16.25 38.74 -12.00
C ASN A 208 15.69 38.88 -10.57
N LEU A 209 14.49 38.34 -10.34
CA LEU A 209 13.83 38.28 -9.04
C LEU A 209 13.66 36.82 -8.59
N PHE A 210 13.67 36.62 -7.27
CA PHE A 210 13.16 35.41 -6.64
C PHE A 210 11.82 35.74 -6.01
N TYR A 211 10.77 35.09 -6.51
CA TYR A 211 9.42 35.18 -5.97
C TYR A 211 9.24 34.06 -4.94
N LEU A 212 8.73 34.40 -3.76
CA LEU A 212 8.49 33.45 -2.66
C LEU A 212 7.12 33.72 -2.04
N ASN A 213 6.37 32.66 -1.80
CA ASN A 213 5.10 32.71 -1.06
C ASN A 213 5.31 32.22 0.38
N ASP A 214 5.19 33.14 1.35
CA ASP A 214 5.34 32.88 2.79
C ASP A 214 4.05 33.17 3.57
N ILE A 215 3.71 32.25 4.47
CA ILE A 215 2.44 32.26 5.22
C ILE A 215 2.72 32.65 6.68
N ASP A 216 2.51 33.94 6.94
CA ASP A 216 2.57 34.58 8.24
C ASP A 216 1.47 34.04 9.20
N GLN A 217 1.83 33.06 10.04
CA GLN A 217 0.98 32.48 11.08
C GLN A 217 1.07 33.26 12.41
N GLY A 218 0.97 34.59 12.37
CA GLY A 218 1.00 35.43 13.57
C GLY A 218 -0.04 35.02 14.63
N THR A 219 0.35 34.99 15.91
CA THR A 219 -0.53 34.55 17.01
C THR A 219 -1.74 35.48 17.18
N TYR A 220 -2.94 34.93 17.06
CA TYR A 220 -4.24 35.58 17.32
C TYR A 220 -4.24 36.32 18.68
N PRO A 221 -4.86 37.52 18.75
CA PRO A 221 -6.30 37.64 18.52
C PRO A 221 -6.79 38.60 17.42
N GLU A 222 -6.03 39.61 16.99
CA GLU A 222 -6.59 40.70 16.17
C GLU A 222 -5.84 40.99 14.86
N ASN A 223 -6.61 40.95 13.75
CA ASN A 223 -6.38 41.54 12.42
C ASN A 223 -5.30 40.95 11.46
N ASN A 224 -5.80 40.24 10.43
CA ASN A 224 -5.19 39.99 9.12
C ASN A 224 -3.96 39.04 9.03
N GLN A 225 -4.16 37.76 9.37
CA GLN A 225 -3.38 36.67 8.78
C GLN A 225 -3.75 36.50 7.29
N SER A 226 -2.75 36.50 6.41
CA SER A 226 -2.91 36.13 4.99
C SER A 226 -1.53 35.80 4.41
N GLY A 227 -1.42 34.73 3.62
CA GLY A 227 -0.20 34.43 2.87
C GLY A 227 0.17 35.58 1.93
N LYS A 228 1.46 35.94 1.91
CA LYS A 228 2.00 37.06 1.13
C LYS A 228 2.94 36.50 0.06
N LEU A 229 2.81 37.01 -1.16
CA LEU A 229 3.81 36.85 -2.20
C LEU A 229 4.86 37.96 -2.03
N TYR A 230 6.10 37.57 -1.83
CA TYR A 230 7.26 38.45 -1.78
C TYR A 230 8.06 38.31 -3.08
N ALA A 231 8.60 39.42 -3.58
CA ALA A 231 9.63 39.41 -4.62
C ALA A 231 10.93 39.96 -4.03
N TYR A 232 12.04 39.28 -4.29
CA TYR A 232 13.37 39.66 -3.80
C TYR A 232 14.36 39.84 -4.95
N THR A 233 15.27 40.80 -4.82
CA THR A 233 16.37 41.04 -5.77
C THR A 233 17.37 39.88 -5.76
N VAL A 234 17.62 39.27 -6.93
CA VAL A 234 18.72 38.31 -7.11
C VAL A 234 19.96 39.03 -7.63
N LEU A 235 21.07 38.89 -6.91
CA LEU A 235 22.40 39.29 -7.34
C LEU A 235 23.22 38.06 -7.73
N GLN A 236 24.09 38.22 -8.74
CA GLN A 236 25.02 37.19 -9.22
C GLN A 236 26.45 37.76 -9.17
N PRO A 237 27.12 37.79 -7.99
CA PRO A 237 28.38 38.52 -7.85
C PRO A 237 29.58 37.89 -8.60
N SER A 238 29.61 36.57 -8.75
CA SER A 238 30.73 35.85 -9.40
C SER A 238 30.46 34.38 -9.77
N GLY A 239 29.26 33.85 -9.56
CA GLY A 239 28.90 32.45 -9.81
C GLY A 239 27.89 31.92 -8.79
N SER A 240 28.06 32.26 -7.51
CA SER A 240 27.03 32.06 -6.49
C SER A 240 25.87 33.04 -6.70
N MET A 241 24.64 32.58 -6.53
CA MET A 241 23.46 33.46 -6.45
C MET A 241 23.19 33.89 -5.01
N VAL A 242 22.91 35.18 -4.82
CA VAL A 242 22.64 35.80 -3.51
C VAL A 242 21.33 36.56 -3.62
N VAL A 243 20.44 36.40 -2.64
CA VAL A 243 19.23 37.22 -2.53
C VAL A 243 19.49 38.35 -1.53
N ASP A 244 19.36 39.60 -1.99
CA ASP A 244 19.81 40.79 -1.25
C ASP A 244 18.69 41.43 -0.40
N SER A 245 17.54 41.70 -1.02
CA SER A 245 16.50 42.54 -0.43
C SER A 245 15.11 42.24 -0.99
N VAL A 246 14.07 42.41 -0.19
CA VAL A 246 12.66 42.38 -0.63
C VAL A 246 12.37 43.64 -1.45
N CYS A 247 12.00 43.50 -2.72
CA CYS A 247 11.52 44.59 -3.55
C CYS A 247 10.12 45.05 -3.14
N TRP A 248 9.22 44.08 -2.97
CA TRP A 248 7.83 44.29 -2.59
C TRP A 248 7.16 43.03 -2.03
N ALA A 249 6.01 43.20 -1.39
CA ALA A 249 5.15 42.12 -0.92
C ALA A 249 3.68 42.42 -1.25
N VAL A 250 2.97 41.46 -1.83
CA VAL A 250 1.59 41.60 -2.33
C VAL A 250 0.71 40.43 -1.90
N ARG A 251 -0.60 40.60 -2.09
CA ARG A 251 -1.66 39.63 -1.79
C ARG A 251 -2.81 39.84 -2.77
N PRO A 252 -3.69 38.86 -3.01
CA PRO A 252 -4.91 39.09 -3.78
C PRO A 252 -5.80 40.15 -3.11
N LEU A 253 -6.52 40.88 -3.95
CA LEU A 253 -7.68 41.66 -3.56
C LEU A 253 -8.82 40.70 -3.21
N ILE A 254 -9.47 40.94 -2.07
CA ILE A 254 -10.66 40.22 -1.63
C ILE A 254 -11.75 41.24 -1.32
N ASP A 255 -13.00 40.90 -1.64
CA ASP A 255 -14.12 41.63 -1.06
C ASP A 255 -14.14 41.41 0.46
N ARG A 256 -13.91 42.50 1.20
CA ARG A 256 -13.85 42.54 2.66
C ARG A 256 -15.22 42.76 3.30
N GLU A 257 -16.26 43.00 2.53
CA GLU A 257 -17.64 43.05 3.01
C GLU A 257 -18.22 41.64 2.98
N GLU A 258 -18.00 40.91 1.88
CA GLU A 258 -18.54 39.58 1.63
C GLU A 258 -17.83 38.46 2.43
N PHE A 259 -16.49 38.49 2.54
CA PHE A 259 -15.69 37.35 3.04
C PHE A 259 -14.87 37.61 4.31
N ARG A 260 -15.43 38.36 5.28
CA ARG A 260 -14.77 38.79 6.53
C ARG A 260 -14.08 37.70 7.36
N ASN A 261 -14.51 36.44 7.25
CA ASN A 261 -13.98 35.30 8.01
C ASN A 261 -13.04 34.38 7.20
N SER A 262 -12.51 34.86 6.07
CA SER A 262 -11.67 34.07 5.14
C SER A 262 -10.18 34.35 5.30
N ILE A 263 -9.37 33.33 5.60
CA ILE A 263 -7.92 33.39 5.48
C ILE A 263 -7.55 32.99 4.05
N GLN A 264 -6.86 33.87 3.32
CA GLN A 264 -6.32 33.57 2.00
C GLN A 264 -4.85 33.14 2.08
N ASN A 265 -4.54 32.04 1.39
CA ASN A 265 -3.20 31.52 1.19
C ASN A 265 -2.95 31.28 -0.30
N LEU A 266 -1.86 31.82 -0.82
CA LEU A 266 -1.42 31.53 -2.19
C LEU A 266 -0.85 30.11 -2.29
N ARG A 267 -0.98 29.48 -3.46
CA ARG A 267 -0.55 28.09 -3.77
C ARG A 267 -0.31 27.89 -5.26
N GLY A 268 0.82 27.32 -5.64
CA GLY A 268 1.19 27.11 -7.03
C GLY A 268 1.60 28.43 -7.68
N MET A 269 2.86 28.54 -8.09
CA MET A 269 3.40 29.72 -8.77
C MET A 269 3.93 29.36 -10.16
N ALA A 270 3.55 30.14 -11.16
CA ALA A 270 4.06 30.03 -12.53
C ALA A 270 4.16 31.41 -13.16
N ILE A 271 5.09 31.63 -14.08
CA ILE A 271 5.26 32.90 -14.79
C ILE A 271 5.25 32.66 -16.30
N ALA A 272 4.65 33.59 -17.05
CA ALA A 272 4.69 33.63 -18.50
C ALA A 272 4.85 35.09 -18.95
N GLY A 273 5.99 35.40 -19.59
CA GLY A 273 6.41 36.78 -19.83
C GLY A 273 6.47 37.59 -18.53
N ASP A 274 6.00 38.84 -18.56
CA ASP A 274 5.88 39.70 -17.38
C ASP A 274 4.65 39.41 -16.49
N THR A 275 3.97 38.27 -16.66
CA THR A 275 2.79 37.91 -15.83
C THR A 275 3.07 36.71 -14.94
N LEU A 276 3.00 36.93 -13.63
CA LEU A 276 3.08 35.92 -12.58
C LEU A 276 1.67 35.44 -12.20
N TYR A 277 1.48 34.14 -12.01
CA TYR A 277 0.21 33.50 -11.70
C TYR A 277 0.32 32.75 -10.37
N CYS A 278 -0.65 32.95 -9.49
CA CYS A 278 -0.75 32.26 -8.21
C CYS A 278 -2.14 31.68 -8.00
N GLY A 279 -2.26 30.41 -7.61
CA GLY A 279 -3.52 29.86 -7.10
C GLY A 279 -3.91 30.48 -5.76
N VAL A 280 -5.21 30.68 -5.51
CA VAL A 280 -5.72 31.20 -4.24
C VAL A 280 -6.53 30.11 -3.53
N THR A 281 -6.18 29.84 -2.27
CA THR A 281 -6.84 28.84 -1.43
C THR A 281 -7.34 29.46 -0.12
N HIS A 282 -8.56 29.10 0.27
CA HIS A 282 -9.24 29.67 1.43
C HIS A 282 -9.31 28.70 2.60
N PHE A 283 -9.10 29.22 3.79
CA PHE A 283 -9.15 28.50 5.07
C PHE A 283 -10.03 29.28 6.05
N GLY A 284 -10.93 28.60 6.77
CA GLY A 284 -11.86 29.24 7.71
C GLY A 284 -13.23 28.56 7.78
N LYS A 285 -14.18 29.20 8.48
CA LYS A 285 -15.58 28.76 8.60
C LYS A 285 -16.45 29.41 7.50
N ILE A 286 -16.23 29.04 6.25
CA ILE A 286 -17.00 29.51 5.08
C ILE A 286 -17.49 28.29 4.30
N SER A 287 -18.72 28.32 3.79
CA SER A 287 -19.28 27.19 3.04
C SER A 287 -18.53 27.01 1.71
N PRO A 288 -18.31 25.78 1.24
CA PRO A 288 -17.69 25.50 -0.06
C PRO A 288 -18.25 26.30 -1.23
N ASP A 289 -19.54 26.57 -1.18
CA ASP A 289 -20.37 27.15 -2.25
C ASP A 289 -20.31 28.68 -2.29
N GLN A 290 -19.63 29.30 -1.31
CA GLN A 290 -19.54 30.76 -1.17
C GLN A 290 -18.29 31.39 -1.79
N ILE A 291 -17.20 30.63 -1.97
CA ILE A 291 -15.98 31.14 -2.65
C ILE A 291 -15.50 30.13 -3.69
N PRO A 292 -15.69 30.39 -5.00
CA PRO A 292 -15.08 29.60 -6.06
C PRO A 292 -13.55 29.68 -5.99
N SER A 293 -12.90 28.51 -6.14
CA SER A 293 -11.44 28.42 -6.21
C SER A 293 -10.93 29.04 -7.50
N ARG A 294 -9.77 29.72 -7.47
CA ARG A 294 -9.30 30.56 -8.57
C ARG A 294 -7.78 30.66 -8.65
N VAL A 295 -7.29 31.04 -9.83
CA VAL A 295 -5.96 31.62 -10.03
C VAL A 295 -6.08 33.13 -10.08
N VAL A 296 -5.08 33.86 -9.61
CA VAL A 296 -4.94 35.31 -9.75
C VAL A 296 -3.60 35.61 -10.41
N SER A 297 -3.59 36.52 -11.39
CA SER A 297 -2.36 37.00 -11.99
C SER A 297 -1.94 38.38 -11.48
N PHE A 298 -0.64 38.59 -11.44
CA PHE A 298 0.04 39.80 -11.01
C PHE A 298 1.07 40.20 -12.08
N ASP A 299 1.27 41.50 -12.25
CA ASP A 299 2.40 42.05 -12.99
C ASP A 299 3.70 41.69 -12.27
N ALA A 300 4.64 41.06 -12.98
CA ALA A 300 5.83 40.45 -12.39
C ALA A 300 6.87 41.50 -11.91
N GLN A 301 6.76 42.76 -12.34
CA GLN A 301 7.72 43.82 -12.00
C GLN A 301 7.24 44.67 -10.81
N SER A 302 5.93 44.97 -10.76
CA SER A 302 5.29 45.83 -9.74
C SER A 302 4.47 45.08 -8.68
N GLY A 303 4.14 43.81 -8.92
CA GLY A 303 3.24 43.02 -8.09
C GLY A 303 1.76 43.42 -8.20
N THR A 304 1.40 44.31 -9.14
CA THR A 304 0.02 44.78 -9.32
C THR A 304 -0.90 43.64 -9.76
N GLN A 305 -2.02 43.39 -9.05
CA GLN A 305 -3.00 42.38 -9.49
C GLN A 305 -3.63 42.78 -10.83
N LEU A 306 -3.60 41.86 -11.80
CA LEU A 306 -4.09 42.07 -13.16
C LEU A 306 -5.47 41.43 -13.40
N ARG A 307 -5.64 40.15 -13.08
CA ARG A 307 -6.87 39.40 -13.41
C ARG A 307 -7.12 38.25 -12.43
N GLU A 308 -8.41 37.91 -12.23
CA GLU A 308 -8.82 36.68 -11.57
C GLU A 308 -9.39 35.68 -12.58
N TYR A 309 -9.03 34.40 -12.40
CA TYR A 309 -9.45 33.27 -13.23
C TYR A 309 -10.18 32.25 -12.34
N PHE A 310 -11.49 32.39 -12.25
CA PHE A 310 -12.34 31.44 -11.53
C PHE A 310 -12.34 30.08 -12.20
N LEU A 311 -12.13 29.02 -11.42
CA LEU A 311 -12.36 27.66 -11.89
C LEU A 311 -13.89 27.42 -11.99
N PRO A 312 -14.38 26.70 -13.01
CA PRO A 312 -15.80 26.39 -13.16
C PRO A 312 -16.31 25.48 -12.03
N ASP A 313 -17.63 25.27 -11.94
CA ASP A 313 -18.24 24.29 -11.03
C ASP A 313 -17.88 22.85 -11.42
N LEU A 314 -16.72 22.41 -10.95
CA LEU A 314 -16.22 21.05 -11.09
C LEU A 314 -16.88 20.15 -10.03
N LYS A 315 -18.17 19.85 -10.20
CA LYS A 315 -19.00 19.01 -9.30
C LYS A 315 -18.36 17.69 -8.83
N ILE A 316 -17.43 17.18 -9.63
CA ILE A 316 -16.60 15.99 -9.34
C ILE A 316 -15.52 16.36 -8.31
N LEU A 317 -14.69 17.37 -8.59
CA LEU A 317 -13.63 17.89 -7.73
C LEU A 317 -14.15 18.91 -6.70
N ARG A 318 -14.98 18.47 -5.75
CA ARG A 318 -15.61 19.34 -4.73
C ARG A 318 -14.58 20.20 -3.96
N GLN A 319 -14.58 21.52 -4.13
CA GLN A 319 -13.49 22.43 -3.73
C GLN A 319 -12.12 22.06 -4.34
N PRO A 320 -11.87 22.37 -5.63
CA PRO A 320 -10.60 22.08 -6.30
C PRO A 320 -9.55 23.12 -5.91
N ARG A 321 -8.69 22.78 -4.96
CA ARG A 321 -7.56 23.63 -4.57
C ARG A 321 -6.46 23.52 -5.62
N VAL A 322 -6.01 24.65 -6.15
CA VAL A 322 -4.72 24.74 -6.86
C VAL A 322 -3.62 24.42 -5.84
N MET A 323 -2.77 23.46 -6.16
CA MET A 323 -1.67 23.00 -5.29
C MET A 323 -0.32 23.47 -5.81
N PHE A 324 -0.08 23.26 -7.11
CA PHE A 324 1.14 23.62 -7.84
C PHE A 324 0.77 24.10 -9.24
N MET A 325 1.64 24.90 -9.85
CA MET A 325 1.48 25.42 -11.20
C MET A 325 2.83 25.39 -11.92
N THR A 326 2.82 25.33 -13.26
CA THR A 326 4.01 25.60 -14.08
C THR A 326 3.59 26.10 -15.47
N ALA A 327 4.41 26.91 -16.12
CA ALA A 327 4.17 27.31 -17.50
C ALA A 327 4.65 26.20 -18.45
N LEU A 328 3.84 25.86 -19.45
CA LEU A 328 4.31 25.07 -20.59
C LEU A 328 5.27 25.94 -21.42
N ALA A 329 6.32 25.34 -21.98
CA ALA A 329 7.27 26.07 -22.82
C ALA A 329 6.58 26.79 -24.00
N GLU A 330 7.12 27.94 -24.41
CA GLU A 330 6.44 28.86 -25.36
C GLU A 330 6.14 28.25 -26.74
N ASN A 331 6.79 27.14 -27.08
CA ASN A 331 6.63 26.39 -28.32
C ASN A 331 5.30 25.62 -28.42
N PHE A 332 4.49 25.53 -27.35
CA PHE A 332 3.21 24.82 -27.37
C PHE A 332 2.05 25.70 -27.85
N THR A 333 1.43 25.30 -28.96
CA THR A 333 0.12 25.77 -29.40
C THR A 333 -0.87 24.61 -29.31
N VAL A 334 -2.07 24.87 -28.79
CA VAL A 334 -3.16 23.89 -28.66
C VAL A 334 -4.39 24.44 -29.37
N HIS A 335 -4.95 23.69 -30.31
CA HIS A 335 -6.08 24.16 -31.12
C HIS A 335 -7.43 23.80 -30.47
N TRP A 336 -7.88 24.64 -29.53
CA TRP A 336 -9.18 24.54 -28.88
C TRP A 336 -10.34 24.49 -29.89
N LYS A 337 -11.30 23.58 -29.68
CA LYS A 337 -12.49 23.39 -30.56
C LYS A 337 -13.84 23.55 -29.81
N GLN A 338 -13.76 23.78 -28.50
CA GLN A 338 -14.87 24.00 -27.57
C GLN A 338 -14.32 24.75 -26.34
N ASP A 339 -15.19 25.21 -25.45
CA ASP A 339 -14.77 26.06 -24.33
C ASP A 339 -14.03 25.30 -23.23
N LEU A 340 -14.51 24.13 -22.83
CA LEU A 340 -13.83 23.24 -21.88
C LEU A 340 -13.76 21.82 -22.43
N TYR A 341 -12.57 21.24 -22.46
CA TYR A 341 -12.37 19.81 -22.72
C TYR A 341 -12.22 19.06 -21.40
N PHE A 342 -12.99 17.98 -21.24
CA PHE A 342 -12.96 17.12 -20.06
C PHE A 342 -12.51 15.71 -20.46
N TYR A 343 -11.53 15.17 -19.73
CA TYR A 343 -11.07 13.80 -19.88
C TYR A 343 -11.06 13.07 -18.53
N ARG A 344 -11.42 11.78 -18.55
CA ARG A 344 -11.23 10.87 -17.41
C ARG A 344 -10.51 9.63 -17.91
N HIS A 345 -9.44 9.23 -17.23
CA HIS A 345 -8.78 7.96 -17.54
C HIS A 345 -9.65 6.80 -17.02
N GLU A 346 -10.03 5.85 -17.88
CA GLU A 346 -10.95 4.76 -17.50
C GLU A 346 -10.24 3.49 -17.03
N GLU A 347 -9.05 3.18 -17.56
CA GLU A 347 -8.23 2.03 -17.16
C GLU A 347 -6.91 2.47 -16.49
N PRO A 348 -6.44 1.82 -15.42
CA PRO A 348 -5.12 2.07 -14.84
C PRO A 348 -4.03 1.29 -15.58
N LEU A 349 -2.95 1.97 -15.98
CA LEU A 349 -1.72 1.27 -16.42
C LEU A 349 -1.08 0.51 -15.26
N GLN A 350 -0.34 -0.56 -15.58
CA GLN A 350 0.61 -1.14 -14.64
C GLN A 350 1.89 -0.29 -14.63
N PRO A 351 2.39 0.14 -13.46
CA PRO A 351 3.61 0.93 -13.38
C PRO A 351 4.84 0.07 -13.69
N GLU A 352 5.86 0.70 -14.28
CA GLU A 352 7.13 0.03 -14.58
C GLU A 352 8.02 0.04 -13.33
N TYR A 353 8.30 -1.15 -12.80
CA TYR A 353 9.23 -1.32 -11.68
C TYR A 353 10.67 -1.17 -12.15
N ASN A 354 11.30 -0.04 -11.83
CA ASN A 354 12.74 0.13 -12.02
C ASN A 354 13.49 -0.74 -11.00
N ARG A 355 13.92 -1.93 -11.40
CA ARG A 355 14.89 -2.73 -10.64
C ARG A 355 16.27 -2.14 -10.86
N GLU A 356 16.91 -1.65 -9.80
CA GLU A 356 18.37 -1.45 -9.83
C GLU A 356 19.06 -2.80 -9.98
N GLU A 357 19.53 -3.11 -11.21
CA GLU A 357 20.63 -4.04 -11.36
C GLU A 357 21.89 -3.37 -10.79
N LYS A 358 22.24 -3.72 -9.56
CA LYS A 358 23.56 -3.39 -9.00
C LYS A 358 24.64 -4.07 -9.82
N LYS A 359 25.16 -3.35 -10.81
CA LYS A 359 26.49 -3.61 -11.36
C LYS A 359 27.50 -3.12 -10.33
N GLU A 360 28.11 -4.06 -9.62
CA GLU A 360 29.33 -3.79 -8.89
C GLU A 360 30.45 -3.59 -9.92
N GLU A 361 30.96 -2.35 -10.03
CA GLU A 361 32.15 -2.08 -10.84
C GLU A 361 33.37 -2.62 -10.10
N THR A 362 33.77 -3.84 -10.47
CA THR A 362 35.03 -4.45 -10.02
C THR A 362 36.19 -3.86 -10.81
N GLU A 363 36.92 -2.92 -10.21
CA GLU A 363 38.30 -2.62 -10.63
C GLU A 363 39.17 -3.84 -10.33
N ASP A 364 39.54 -4.56 -11.40
CA ASP A 364 40.37 -5.75 -11.35
C ASP A 364 41.83 -5.40 -11.72
N LEU A 365 42.79 -6.20 -11.22
CA LEU A 365 44.18 -6.43 -11.69
C LEU A 365 45.12 -6.76 -10.50
N PRO A 366 46.08 -7.71 -10.63
CA PRO A 366 46.15 -8.80 -11.60
C PRO A 366 46.51 -10.20 -11.03
N VAL A 367 45.83 -11.21 -11.57
CA VAL A 367 46.36 -12.51 -12.04
C VAL A 367 46.99 -13.50 -11.02
N GLY A 368 46.50 -14.75 -11.08
CA GLY A 368 47.09 -15.93 -10.44
C GLY A 368 46.55 -17.23 -11.05
N ASP A 369 46.90 -17.49 -12.32
CA ASP A 369 46.61 -18.66 -13.17
C ASP A 369 45.86 -19.86 -12.57
N ALA A 370 44.70 -20.23 -13.14
CA ALA A 370 44.64 -21.19 -14.26
C ALA A 370 43.19 -21.64 -14.57
N GLY A 371 42.90 -22.04 -15.82
CA GLY A 371 41.75 -22.91 -16.12
C GLY A 371 40.56 -22.32 -16.91
N VAL A 372 40.80 -21.44 -17.89
CA VAL A 372 39.81 -21.16 -18.96
C VAL A 372 39.49 -22.50 -19.68
N LEU A 373 38.25 -23.00 -19.74
CA LEU A 373 36.97 -22.53 -20.33
C LEU A 373 36.86 -22.69 -21.86
N THR A 374 35.66 -23.10 -22.28
CA THR A 374 35.09 -23.09 -23.66
C THR A 374 35.79 -23.90 -24.77
N ALA A 375 35.12 -24.28 -25.87
CA ALA A 375 33.71 -24.68 -26.08
C ALA A 375 33.55 -25.20 -27.53
N GLU A 376 32.77 -26.27 -27.73
CA GLU A 376 32.23 -26.72 -29.04
C GLU A 376 31.20 -27.84 -28.76
N ALA A 377 30.16 -28.10 -29.55
CA ALA A 377 29.66 -27.50 -30.80
C ALA A 377 28.13 -27.29 -30.65
N LEU A 378 27.53 -26.18 -31.11
CA LEU A 378 27.10 -25.89 -32.49
C LEU A 378 26.17 -26.98 -33.11
N GLY A 379 24.93 -26.60 -33.43
CA GLY A 379 23.88 -27.52 -33.89
C GLY A 379 22.61 -26.83 -34.45
N SER A 380 22.78 -25.74 -35.20
CA SER A 380 21.72 -25.04 -35.96
C SER A 380 21.39 -25.78 -37.28
N PRO A 381 20.45 -25.29 -38.13
CA PRO A 381 19.02 -25.00 -37.91
C PRO A 381 18.14 -25.69 -39.00
N HIS A 382 16.82 -25.44 -39.06
CA HIS A 382 16.12 -24.89 -40.26
C HIS A 382 14.57 -25.01 -40.27
N ALA A 383 13.98 -24.24 -41.20
CA ALA A 383 12.71 -24.46 -41.91
C ALA A 383 11.36 -24.28 -41.18
N ALA A 384 10.79 -23.08 -41.36
CA ALA A 384 9.41 -22.99 -41.86
C ALA A 384 9.43 -23.21 -43.39
N PRO A 385 8.33 -23.68 -44.04
CA PRO A 385 7.34 -22.70 -44.52
C PRO A 385 5.87 -23.16 -44.63
N ASN A 386 4.95 -22.29 -44.16
CA ASN A 386 3.86 -21.64 -44.93
C ASN A 386 2.78 -22.47 -45.70
N ARG A 387 1.52 -21.99 -45.58
CA ARG A 387 0.33 -22.08 -46.49
C ARG A 387 -0.81 -23.08 -46.21
N HIS A 388 -1.97 -22.48 -45.87
CA HIS A 388 -3.31 -22.60 -46.47
C HIS A 388 -4.11 -23.93 -46.57
N ALA A 389 -5.44 -23.70 -46.52
CA ALA A 389 -6.53 -24.43 -47.19
C ALA A 389 -7.04 -25.76 -46.60
N ASP A 390 -8.34 -26.06 -46.62
CA ASP A 390 -9.55 -25.21 -46.75
C ASP A 390 -10.80 -26.02 -46.29
N GLU A 391 -11.94 -25.31 -46.14
CA GLU A 391 -13.36 -25.75 -46.30
C GLU A 391 -13.94 -27.00 -45.57
N ASP A 392 -15.04 -26.72 -44.86
CA ASP A 392 -16.35 -27.40 -44.84
C ASP A 392 -16.56 -28.89 -44.45
N GLY A 393 -17.72 -29.15 -43.83
CA GLY A 393 -18.22 -30.50 -43.52
C GLY A 393 -19.32 -30.52 -42.45
N GLU A 394 -20.59 -30.63 -42.87
CA GLU A 394 -21.76 -30.71 -41.96
C GLU A 394 -22.01 -32.12 -41.36
N ALA A 395 -23.04 -32.17 -40.50
CA ALA A 395 -23.97 -33.29 -40.30
C ALA A 395 -23.75 -34.27 -39.12
N SER A 396 -24.62 -34.10 -38.11
CA SER A 396 -25.42 -35.11 -37.41
C SER A 396 -24.94 -36.57 -37.31
N ALA A 397 -24.93 -37.11 -36.08
CA ALA A 397 -26.06 -37.92 -35.57
C ALA A 397 -25.89 -38.26 -34.07
N GLY A 398 -27.00 -38.45 -33.36
CA GLY A 398 -26.99 -38.97 -31.98
C GLY A 398 -27.07 -40.49 -31.95
N LEU A 399 -26.44 -41.12 -30.94
CA LEU A 399 -26.61 -42.54 -30.66
C LEU A 399 -27.90 -42.81 -29.89
N GLY A 400 -28.72 -43.72 -30.43
CA GLY A 400 -29.86 -44.29 -29.71
C GLY A 400 -29.45 -45.42 -28.75
N SER A 401 -30.35 -45.74 -27.84
CA SER A 401 -30.31 -46.96 -27.02
C SER A 401 -30.72 -48.21 -27.84
N THR A 402 -30.70 -49.46 -27.37
CA THR A 402 -30.77 -50.01 -25.99
C THR A 402 -30.30 -51.49 -25.97
N GLU A 403 -30.26 -52.07 -24.76
CA GLU A 403 -30.60 -53.48 -24.41
C GLU A 403 -29.58 -54.64 -24.47
N ALA A 404 -29.57 -55.37 -23.33
CA ALA A 404 -29.36 -56.81 -23.11
C ALA A 404 -28.00 -57.47 -23.49
N ALA A 405 -27.51 -58.49 -22.77
CA ALA A 405 -28.17 -59.42 -21.84
C ALA A 405 -27.31 -59.77 -20.59
N GLU A 406 -27.76 -60.75 -19.79
CA GLU A 406 -27.36 -60.97 -18.39
C GLU A 406 -26.75 -62.38 -18.14
N ARG A 407 -25.93 -62.54 -17.07
CA ARG A 407 -25.63 -63.81 -16.31
C ARG A 407 -24.64 -64.84 -16.96
N LYS A 408 -23.83 -65.67 -16.24
CA LYS A 408 -23.52 -65.86 -14.77
C LYS A 408 -22.35 -66.88 -14.57
N ILE A 409 -21.51 -66.68 -13.51
CA ILE A 409 -20.83 -67.68 -12.59
C ILE A 409 -19.89 -68.75 -13.24
N LEU A 410 -18.67 -69.08 -12.77
CA LEU A 410 -18.15 -69.69 -11.51
C LEU A 410 -16.69 -69.23 -11.23
N THR A 411 -16.33 -68.62 -10.09
CA THR A 411 -15.87 -69.18 -8.78
C THR A 411 -14.52 -69.93 -8.73
N SER A 412 -13.57 -69.46 -7.87
CA SER A 412 -12.88 -70.28 -6.83
C SER A 412 -11.86 -69.49 -5.98
N GLU A 413 -11.99 -69.55 -4.64
CA GLU A 413 -10.93 -69.65 -3.59
C GLU A 413 -9.83 -68.56 -3.41
N GLY A 414 -9.23 -68.35 -2.22
CA GLY A 414 -9.59 -68.85 -0.86
C GLY A 414 -8.50 -68.65 0.23
N GLY A 415 -8.91 -68.35 1.49
CA GLY A 415 -8.08 -68.35 2.73
C GLY A 415 -7.40 -67.01 3.12
N SER A 416 -7.37 -66.45 4.35
CA SER A 416 -7.52 -66.87 5.77
C SER A 416 -6.32 -67.65 6.37
N VAL A 417 -5.89 -67.57 7.65
CA VAL A 417 -6.50 -67.42 9.03
C VAL A 417 -5.49 -66.73 9.99
N ALA A 418 -5.75 -66.35 11.26
CA ALA A 418 -6.68 -65.36 11.88
C ALA A 418 -6.83 -65.59 13.43
N VAL A 419 -6.45 -64.63 14.29
CA VAL A 419 -6.62 -64.66 15.79
C VAL A 419 -7.24 -63.30 16.23
N LYS A 420 -8.55 -63.19 16.60
CA LYS A 420 -9.24 -63.54 17.88
C LYS A 420 -8.75 -62.70 19.09
N SER A 421 -9.56 -62.20 20.02
CA SER A 421 -11.01 -62.34 20.38
C SER A 421 -11.46 -61.10 21.22
N GLY A 422 -12.73 -60.80 21.55
CA GLY A 422 -14.07 -61.41 21.39
C GLY A 422 -15.17 -60.45 21.92
N VAL A 423 -16.47 -60.59 21.59
CA VAL A 423 -17.52 -61.34 22.36
C VAL A 423 -17.82 -60.70 23.74
N LYS A 424 -19.04 -60.31 24.16
CA LYS A 424 -20.47 -60.31 23.69
C LYS A 424 -21.20 -59.14 24.45
N ASP A 425 -22.51 -58.83 24.47
CA ASP A 425 -23.80 -59.39 23.98
C ASP A 425 -24.90 -58.29 23.85
N ALA A 426 -26.20 -58.62 23.69
CA ALA A 426 -27.38 -57.72 23.81
C ALA A 426 -28.52 -58.37 24.65
N PRO A 427 -29.52 -57.63 25.22
CA PRO A 427 -30.78 -57.37 24.48
C PRO A 427 -31.69 -56.16 24.90
N ARG A 428 -32.66 -55.84 24.02
CA ARG A 428 -34.03 -55.25 24.16
C ARG A 428 -34.55 -54.68 25.51
N GLY A 429 -35.27 -53.54 25.45
CA GLY A 429 -36.23 -53.10 26.50
C GLY A 429 -37.04 -51.81 26.17
N GLU A 430 -38.36 -51.89 26.26
CA GLU A 430 -39.43 -50.94 25.86
C GLU A 430 -39.51 -49.50 26.46
N THR A 431 -40.30 -48.65 25.77
CA THR A 431 -41.09 -47.47 26.24
C THR A 431 -40.46 -46.23 26.91
N GLY A 432 -40.73 -45.05 26.33
CA GLY A 432 -41.46 -43.99 27.05
C GLY A 432 -40.75 -42.65 27.36
N ALA A 433 -41.30 -41.57 26.81
CA ALA A 433 -41.33 -40.18 27.31
C ALA A 433 -40.04 -39.35 27.53
N ASP A 434 -39.92 -38.32 26.68
CA ASP A 434 -39.62 -36.90 27.01
C ASP A 434 -38.18 -36.44 27.35
N GLN A 435 -37.95 -35.14 27.11
CA GLN A 435 -36.81 -34.28 27.54
C GLN A 435 -35.40 -34.69 27.09
N GLY A 436 -35.14 -34.53 25.79
CA GLY A 436 -33.78 -34.53 25.24
C GLY A 436 -33.02 -33.22 25.52
N GLU A 437 -32.44 -33.06 26.71
CA GLU A 437 -31.29 -32.16 26.89
C GLU A 437 -30.08 -32.74 26.15
N GLY A 438 -29.90 -32.32 24.89
CA GLY A 438 -28.77 -32.73 24.07
C GLY A 438 -27.45 -32.16 24.61
N GLN A 439 -26.72 -32.95 25.39
CA GLN A 439 -25.32 -32.69 25.68
C GLN A 439 -24.50 -32.95 24.40
N ASP A 440 -24.11 -31.87 23.70
CA ASP A 440 -23.19 -31.96 22.57
C ASP A 440 -21.83 -32.53 23.03
N GLU A 441 -21.55 -33.80 22.74
CA GLU A 441 -20.22 -34.36 22.95
C GLU A 441 -19.20 -33.62 22.04
N PRO A 442 -18.02 -33.25 22.56
CA PRO A 442 -17.03 -32.49 21.81
C PRO A 442 -16.36 -33.37 20.74
N VAL A 443 -16.95 -33.38 19.54
CA VAL A 443 -16.54 -34.23 18.42
C VAL A 443 -15.05 -34.06 18.10
N GLN A 444 -14.33 -35.18 18.04
CA GLN A 444 -12.91 -35.21 17.70
C GLN A 444 -12.69 -35.24 16.19
N TRP A 445 -11.73 -34.43 15.71
CA TRP A 445 -11.44 -34.26 14.28
C TRP A 445 -9.93 -34.42 14.04
N ILE A 446 -9.52 -35.60 13.58
CA ILE A 446 -8.11 -35.96 13.36
C ILE A 446 -7.98 -36.50 11.93
N ASN A 447 -7.61 -35.61 11.00
CA ASN A 447 -7.26 -35.97 9.63
C ASN A 447 -5.74 -36.16 9.51
N THR A 448 -5.30 -37.33 9.06
CA THR A 448 -3.89 -37.70 8.95
C THR A 448 -3.58 -38.10 7.52
N ALA A 449 -2.54 -37.51 6.91
CA ALA A 449 -2.11 -37.87 5.57
C ALA A 449 -1.64 -39.34 5.52
N THR A 450 -2.22 -40.13 4.62
CA THR A 450 -1.85 -41.54 4.39
C THR A 450 -0.43 -41.64 3.84
N GLU A 451 0.29 -42.73 4.17
CA GLU A 451 1.72 -42.82 3.92
C GLU A 451 2.13 -42.94 2.44
N GLN A 452 1.19 -43.34 1.57
CA GLN A 452 1.51 -43.73 0.20
C GLN A 452 1.64 -42.58 -0.81
N GLU A 453 1.21 -41.35 -0.49
CA GLU A 453 1.45 -40.18 -1.35
C GLU A 453 1.40 -38.84 -0.57
N LYS A 454 2.48 -38.52 0.15
CA LYS A 454 2.60 -37.30 0.96
C LYS A 454 2.92 -36.05 0.12
N VAL A 455 1.92 -35.54 -0.60
CA VAL A 455 1.98 -34.23 -1.30
C VAL A 455 2.12 -33.10 -0.27
N SER A 456 3.14 -32.25 -0.41
CA SER A 456 3.36 -31.10 0.46
C SER A 456 2.55 -29.88 0.01
N SER A 457 1.78 -29.29 0.92
CA SER A 457 1.00 -28.07 0.65
C SER A 457 1.76 -26.80 1.07
N ILE A 458 2.58 -26.87 2.13
CA ILE A 458 3.48 -25.79 2.56
C ILE A 458 4.83 -26.38 2.98
N ILE A 459 5.94 -25.72 2.61
CA ILE A 459 7.28 -26.04 3.09
C ILE A 459 7.93 -24.76 3.63
N LEU A 460 8.45 -24.82 4.86
CA LEU A 460 9.29 -23.79 5.46
C LEU A 460 10.70 -24.35 5.62
N GLU A 461 11.70 -23.62 5.14
CA GLU A 461 13.11 -23.99 5.17
C GLU A 461 13.92 -22.87 5.84
N ASN A 462 14.37 -23.10 7.08
CA ASN A 462 15.28 -22.25 7.84
C ASN A 462 14.74 -20.80 8.03
N VAL A 463 13.42 -20.67 8.11
CA VAL A 463 12.71 -19.39 8.12
C VAL A 463 13.06 -18.60 9.37
N SER A 464 13.39 -17.33 9.20
CA SER A 464 13.69 -16.40 10.30
C SER A 464 13.04 -15.04 10.04
N LEU A 465 12.57 -14.37 11.11
CA LEU A 465 12.07 -12.99 11.06
C LEU A 465 12.44 -12.24 12.35
N ARG A 466 12.99 -11.05 12.16
CA ARG A 466 13.53 -10.16 13.18
C ARG A 466 12.77 -8.83 13.16
N TYR A 467 12.09 -8.52 14.26
CA TYR A 467 11.55 -7.18 14.45
C TYR A 467 12.54 -6.31 15.23
N ARG A 468 12.67 -5.06 14.81
CA ARG A 468 13.45 -4.04 15.52
C ARG A 468 12.60 -3.43 16.64
N ARG A 469 12.81 -3.85 17.90
CA ARG A 469 12.09 -3.30 19.05
C ARG A 469 12.75 -2.03 19.57
N THR A 470 12.26 -0.90 19.12
CA THR A 470 12.40 0.37 19.85
C THR A 470 11.58 0.28 21.14
N ALA A 471 12.17 0.61 22.29
CA ALA A 471 11.47 0.53 23.58
C ALA A 471 10.31 1.54 23.66
N SER A 472 9.11 1.08 24.02
CA SER A 472 7.93 1.94 24.12
C SER A 472 8.10 3.01 25.21
N PHE A 473 7.95 4.27 24.82
CA PHE A 473 8.03 5.42 25.71
C PHE A 473 6.88 5.40 26.72
N SER A 474 7.21 5.30 28.02
CA SER A 474 6.23 5.40 29.12
C SER A 474 6.34 6.77 29.78
N LEU A 475 5.27 7.56 29.68
CA LEU A 475 5.16 8.94 30.19
C LEU A 475 5.40 9.09 31.70
N PHE A 476 5.41 7.99 32.47
CA PHE A 476 5.47 8.01 33.93
C PHE A 476 6.70 7.28 34.53
N SER A 477 7.62 6.76 33.70
CA SER A 477 8.78 6.01 34.19
C SER A 477 10.04 6.88 34.31
N LYS A 478 10.56 7.08 35.53
CA LYS A 478 11.79 7.85 35.81
C LYS A 478 13.10 7.11 35.44
N ASN A 479 13.03 5.98 34.75
CA ASN A 479 14.15 5.05 34.64
C ASN A 479 15.04 5.35 33.40
N LYS A 480 16.29 5.79 33.62
CA LYS A 480 17.16 6.40 32.59
C LYS A 480 17.68 5.47 31.47
N ASN A 481 17.31 4.18 31.46
CA ASN A 481 17.74 3.20 30.45
C ASN A 481 16.82 3.21 29.21
N LEU A 482 16.71 4.37 28.56
CA LEU A 482 15.91 4.59 27.34
C LEU A 482 16.86 4.80 26.14
N GLY A 483 16.49 4.27 24.97
CA GLY A 483 17.27 4.43 23.71
C GLY A 483 17.93 3.17 23.15
N LYS A 484 18.01 2.06 23.91
CA LYS A 484 18.43 0.77 23.33
C LYS A 484 17.33 0.18 22.43
N THR A 485 17.45 0.44 21.14
CA THR A 485 16.87 -0.40 20.09
C THR A 485 17.42 -1.81 20.25
N THR A 486 16.55 -2.80 20.46
CA THR A 486 16.94 -4.21 20.47
C THR A 486 16.25 -4.94 19.33
N ASP A 487 17.05 -5.51 18.43
CA ASP A 487 16.55 -6.53 17.51
C ASP A 487 16.05 -7.72 18.33
N PHE A 488 14.85 -8.23 18.03
CA PHE A 488 14.39 -9.52 18.54
C PHE A 488 13.94 -10.41 17.39
N LEU A 489 14.41 -11.65 17.41
CA LEU A 489 13.90 -12.70 16.54
C LEU A 489 12.52 -13.09 17.05
N ALA A 490 11.49 -12.87 16.23
CA ALA A 490 10.15 -13.40 16.46
C ALA A 490 10.00 -14.80 15.86
N ILE A 491 10.81 -15.12 14.84
CA ILE A 491 11.02 -16.45 14.29
C ILE A 491 12.53 -16.65 14.09
N ASP A 492 13.07 -17.79 14.50
CA ASP A 492 14.49 -18.12 14.49
C ASP A 492 14.71 -19.56 13.97
N ASN A 493 15.17 -19.67 12.72
CA ASN A 493 15.52 -20.90 12.03
C ASN A 493 14.45 -22.01 12.08
N VAL A 494 13.20 -21.68 11.72
CA VAL A 494 12.05 -22.60 11.75
C VAL A 494 11.90 -23.34 10.41
N SER A 495 11.87 -24.67 10.48
CA SER A 495 11.74 -25.55 9.32
C SER A 495 10.67 -26.63 9.54
N PHE A 496 9.60 -26.64 8.74
CA PHE A 496 8.60 -27.71 8.75
C PHE A 496 7.79 -27.76 7.45
N THR A 497 7.27 -28.95 7.14
CA THR A 497 6.34 -29.19 6.03
C THR A 497 4.91 -29.37 6.56
N LEU A 498 3.91 -28.94 5.79
CA LEU A 498 2.50 -29.35 5.87
C LEU A 498 2.16 -30.20 4.65
N TYR A 499 1.27 -31.18 4.84
CA TYR A 499 0.80 -32.04 3.76
C TYR A 499 -0.65 -31.72 3.38
N GLU A 500 -1.04 -32.11 2.16
CA GLU A 500 -2.45 -32.09 1.77
C GLU A 500 -3.27 -33.05 2.64
N ASN A 501 -4.53 -32.70 2.90
CA ASN A 501 -5.48 -33.47 3.72
C ASN A 501 -5.08 -33.63 5.21
N GLU A 502 -4.19 -32.77 5.70
CA GLU A 502 -3.73 -32.72 7.10
C GLU A 502 -4.30 -31.50 7.85
N THR A 503 -4.68 -31.69 9.12
CA THR A 503 -4.98 -30.58 10.04
C THR A 503 -3.88 -30.45 11.09
N VAL A 504 -3.14 -29.33 11.04
CA VAL A 504 -1.92 -29.10 11.84
C VAL A 504 -2.13 -27.96 12.81
N GLY A 505 -1.80 -28.18 14.09
CA GLY A 505 -1.83 -27.15 15.11
C GLY A 505 -0.49 -26.43 15.25
N ILE A 506 -0.50 -25.10 15.35
CA ILE A 506 0.63 -24.32 15.88
C ILE A 506 0.29 -23.91 17.31
N ILE A 507 0.99 -24.53 18.26
CA ILE A 507 0.83 -24.28 19.70
C ILE A 507 2.02 -23.51 20.25
N GLY A 508 1.78 -22.72 21.29
CA GLY A 508 2.81 -21.93 21.96
C GLY A 508 2.22 -20.79 22.78
N ARG A 509 3.03 -20.26 23.70
CA ARG A 509 2.64 -19.15 24.56
C ARG A 509 2.47 -17.84 23.78
N ASN A 510 1.87 -16.84 24.43
CA ASN A 510 1.75 -15.51 23.83
C ASN A 510 3.15 -14.91 23.65
N GLY A 511 3.43 -14.40 22.44
CA GLY A 511 4.79 -13.99 22.05
C GLY A 511 5.72 -15.12 21.58
N SER A 512 5.23 -16.35 21.32
CA SER A 512 6.09 -17.45 20.83
C SER A 512 6.38 -17.45 19.32
N GLY A 513 5.76 -16.56 18.54
CA GLY A 513 5.87 -16.50 17.08
C GLY A 513 4.62 -16.95 16.30
N LYS A 514 3.59 -17.48 16.97
CA LYS A 514 2.34 -18.02 16.37
C LYS A 514 1.76 -17.19 15.21
N SER A 515 1.29 -15.96 15.46
CA SER A 515 0.69 -15.12 14.42
C SER A 515 1.71 -14.60 13.40
N THR A 516 2.99 -14.50 13.79
CA THR A 516 4.07 -14.12 12.86
C THR A 516 4.31 -15.21 11.81
N ILE A 517 4.38 -16.49 12.20
CA ILE A 517 4.54 -17.58 11.22
C ILE A 517 3.26 -17.77 10.39
N SER A 518 2.09 -17.50 10.96
CA SER A 518 0.81 -17.42 10.24
C SER A 518 0.85 -16.39 9.10
N MET A 519 1.29 -15.16 9.40
CA MET A 519 1.48 -14.07 8.42
C MET A 519 2.55 -14.37 7.36
N ILE A 520 3.62 -15.10 7.73
CA ILE A 520 4.64 -15.54 6.78
C ILE A 520 4.09 -16.59 5.81
N ILE A 521 3.31 -17.56 6.31
CA ILE A 521 2.71 -18.63 5.50
C ILE A 521 1.60 -18.09 4.58
N SER A 522 0.86 -17.05 4.99
CA SER A 522 -0.11 -16.38 4.13
C SER A 522 0.49 -15.39 3.13
N GLY A 523 1.81 -15.18 3.15
CA GLY A 523 2.49 -14.19 2.29
C GLY A 523 2.25 -12.73 2.70
N ALA A 524 1.63 -12.48 3.85
CA ALA A 524 1.40 -11.13 4.38
C ALA A 524 2.69 -10.49 4.94
N LEU A 525 3.69 -11.30 5.32
CA LEU A 525 5.03 -10.85 5.69
C LEU A 525 6.11 -11.70 4.98
N PRO A 526 7.09 -11.09 4.29
CA PRO A 526 8.27 -11.82 3.83
C PRO A 526 9.17 -12.18 5.02
N PRO A 527 9.87 -13.33 5.00
CA PRO A 527 10.91 -13.65 5.98
C PRO A 527 12.23 -12.94 5.64
N ASP A 528 13.04 -12.64 6.66
CA ASP A 528 14.39 -12.05 6.48
C ASP A 528 15.40 -13.07 5.93
N ALA A 529 15.21 -14.35 6.27
CA ALA A 529 16.05 -15.45 5.85
C ALA A 529 15.26 -16.77 5.79
N GLY A 530 15.79 -17.73 5.04
CA GLY A 530 15.12 -18.99 4.75
C GLY A 530 14.22 -18.91 3.50
N ARG A 531 13.37 -19.92 3.31
CA ARG A 531 12.43 -20.00 2.19
C ARG A 531 11.06 -20.51 2.65
N VAL A 532 10.02 -20.04 1.98
CA VAL A 532 8.64 -20.52 2.14
C VAL A 532 8.12 -20.88 0.76
N LYS A 533 7.66 -22.12 0.60
CA LYS A 533 6.97 -22.60 -0.61
C LYS A 533 5.55 -22.98 -0.24
N VAL A 534 4.59 -22.54 -1.04
CA VAL A 534 3.16 -22.78 -0.86
C VAL A 534 2.58 -23.33 -2.16
N ASN A 535 1.87 -24.46 -2.08
CA ASN A 535 1.24 -25.12 -3.21
C ASN A 535 -0.29 -25.05 -3.01
N GLY A 536 -0.93 -24.03 -3.56
CA GLY A 536 -2.37 -23.78 -3.43
C GLY A 536 -2.70 -22.37 -2.90
N ARG A 537 -3.98 -21.98 -2.91
CA ARG A 537 -4.41 -20.69 -2.39
C ARG A 537 -4.59 -20.73 -0.87
N VAL A 538 -3.77 -19.97 -0.17
CA VAL A 538 -3.88 -19.75 1.28
C VAL A 538 -4.88 -18.65 1.58
N GLN A 539 -5.74 -18.89 2.56
CA GLN A 539 -6.56 -17.86 3.19
C GLN A 539 -6.26 -17.84 4.69
N LEU A 540 -5.72 -16.72 5.18
CA LEU A 540 -5.75 -16.40 6.61
C LEU A 540 -7.14 -15.86 6.92
N LEU A 541 -7.86 -16.53 7.83
CA LEU A 541 -9.22 -16.13 8.20
C LEU A 541 -9.19 -14.86 9.06
N ALA A 542 -9.28 -13.71 8.42
CA ALA A 542 -9.43 -12.41 9.06
C ALA A 542 -10.80 -11.80 8.73
N LEU A 543 -11.49 -11.25 9.73
CA LEU A 543 -12.86 -10.75 9.58
C LEU A 543 -12.87 -9.27 9.22
N GLY A 544 -13.71 -8.89 8.24
CA GLY A 544 -13.88 -7.50 7.82
C GLY A 544 -12.67 -6.89 7.12
N VAL A 545 -11.82 -7.72 6.51
CA VAL A 545 -10.66 -7.28 5.72
C VAL A 545 -11.10 -6.26 4.67
N GLY A 546 -10.51 -5.07 4.71
CA GLY A 546 -10.79 -4.00 3.75
C GLY A 546 -12.08 -3.20 3.97
N PHE A 547 -12.85 -3.46 5.04
CA PHE A 547 -14.09 -2.74 5.30
C PHE A 547 -13.93 -1.20 5.34
N ARG A 548 -14.98 -0.52 4.89
CA ARG A 548 -15.13 0.94 4.76
C ARG A 548 -16.41 1.37 5.48
N PRO A 549 -16.32 2.10 6.61
CA PRO A 549 -17.49 2.59 7.35
C PRO A 549 -18.44 3.48 6.52
N GLU A 550 -17.91 4.12 5.47
CA GLU A 550 -18.65 5.04 4.61
C GLU A 550 -19.55 4.35 3.60
N LEU A 551 -19.31 3.06 3.31
CA LEU A 551 -19.97 2.26 2.28
C LEU A 551 -20.97 1.25 2.87
N THR A 552 -21.93 0.78 2.07
CA THR A 552 -22.98 -0.15 2.51
C THR A 552 -22.43 -1.54 2.82
N GLY A 553 -23.24 -2.40 3.49
CA GLY A 553 -22.90 -3.82 3.64
C GLY A 553 -22.62 -4.49 2.30
N ARG A 554 -23.52 -4.34 1.32
CA ARG A 554 -23.39 -4.87 -0.04
C ARG A 554 -22.11 -4.41 -0.76
N GLU A 555 -21.74 -3.14 -0.64
CA GLU A 555 -20.48 -2.60 -1.19
C GLU A 555 -19.24 -3.18 -0.48
N ASN A 556 -19.33 -3.36 0.85
CA ASN A 556 -18.27 -3.96 1.65
C ASN A 556 -18.07 -5.46 1.36
N VAL A 557 -19.13 -6.19 0.99
CA VAL A 557 -19.02 -7.56 0.47
C VAL A 557 -18.18 -7.58 -0.82
N TYR A 558 -18.40 -6.64 -1.75
CA TYR A 558 -17.59 -6.55 -2.97
C TYR A 558 -16.11 -6.26 -2.67
N ILE A 559 -15.80 -5.29 -1.81
CA ILE A 559 -14.40 -4.95 -1.47
C ILE A 559 -13.72 -6.10 -0.72
N SER A 560 -14.34 -6.59 0.34
CA SER A 560 -13.76 -7.62 1.21
C SER A 560 -13.62 -8.97 0.49
N GLY A 561 -14.64 -9.36 -0.29
CA GLY A 561 -14.60 -10.56 -1.12
C GLY A 561 -13.48 -10.53 -2.17
N THR A 562 -13.28 -9.38 -2.83
CA THR A 562 -12.19 -9.21 -3.82
C THR A 562 -10.81 -9.31 -3.16
N LEU A 563 -10.63 -8.70 -1.97
CA LEU A 563 -9.38 -8.80 -1.21
C LEU A 563 -9.10 -10.20 -0.67
N LEU A 564 -10.13 -11.02 -0.47
CA LEU A 564 -10.02 -12.45 -0.13
C LEU A 564 -9.90 -13.36 -1.38
N GLY A 565 -9.61 -12.79 -2.56
CA GLY A 565 -9.30 -13.54 -3.77
C GLY A 565 -10.51 -14.05 -4.56
N MET A 566 -11.73 -13.59 -4.26
CA MET A 566 -12.90 -13.85 -5.12
C MET A 566 -12.91 -12.90 -6.34
N THR A 567 -13.27 -13.42 -7.51
CA THR A 567 -13.54 -12.55 -8.67
C THR A 567 -14.85 -11.79 -8.45
N ARG A 568 -15.01 -10.61 -9.07
CA ARG A 568 -16.27 -9.82 -8.97
C ARG A 568 -17.51 -10.66 -9.29
N LYS A 569 -17.42 -11.53 -10.30
CA LYS A 569 -18.48 -12.49 -10.68
C LYS A 569 -18.80 -13.45 -9.53
N LEU A 570 -17.80 -14.08 -8.93
CA LEU A 570 -17.98 -14.99 -7.79
C LEU A 570 -18.59 -14.28 -6.57
N VAL A 571 -18.23 -13.01 -6.33
CA VAL A 571 -18.85 -12.22 -5.25
C VAL A 571 -20.32 -11.89 -5.55
N THR A 572 -20.68 -11.61 -6.81
CA THR A 572 -22.08 -11.47 -7.22
C THR A 572 -22.85 -12.77 -7.05
N GLU A 573 -22.29 -13.91 -7.46
CA GLU A 573 -22.88 -15.25 -7.28
C GLU A 573 -23.06 -15.62 -5.80
N LYS A 574 -22.13 -15.22 -4.93
CA LYS A 574 -22.18 -15.44 -3.48
C LYS A 574 -22.99 -14.39 -2.69
N MET A 575 -23.47 -13.32 -3.32
CA MET A 575 -24.07 -12.18 -2.61
C MET A 575 -25.26 -12.59 -1.73
N ALA A 576 -26.21 -13.35 -2.28
CA ALA A 576 -27.40 -13.79 -1.56
C ALA A 576 -27.06 -14.72 -0.37
N GLU A 577 -26.11 -15.65 -0.57
CA GLU A 577 -25.62 -16.56 0.47
C GLU A 577 -24.95 -15.79 1.63
N ILE A 578 -24.21 -14.71 1.32
CA ILE A 578 -23.57 -13.84 2.31
C ILE A 578 -24.61 -13.00 3.07
N GLU A 579 -25.63 -12.49 2.37
CA GLU A 579 -26.71 -11.67 2.91
C GLU A 579 -27.63 -12.47 3.85
N GLU A 580 -28.06 -13.67 3.42
CA GLU A 580 -28.79 -14.64 4.23
C GLU A 580 -27.96 -15.15 5.42
N PHE A 581 -26.65 -15.36 5.23
CA PHE A 581 -25.80 -15.78 6.34
C PHE A 581 -25.68 -14.69 7.42
N ALA A 582 -25.46 -13.43 7.01
CA ALA A 582 -25.14 -12.32 7.92
C ALA A 582 -26.32 -11.84 8.80
N GLU A 583 -27.57 -12.14 8.42
CA GLU A 583 -28.79 -11.78 9.20
C GLU A 583 -28.87 -10.29 9.54
N LEU A 584 -28.63 -9.43 8.55
CA LEU A 584 -28.68 -7.97 8.72
C LEU A 584 -30.01 -7.34 8.31
N GLY A 585 -30.81 -8.01 7.47
CA GLY A 585 -32.05 -7.46 6.91
C GLY A 585 -31.80 -6.14 6.18
N GLU A 586 -32.66 -5.15 6.40
CA GLU A 586 -32.58 -3.81 5.79
C GLU A 586 -31.22 -3.12 6.00
N PHE A 587 -30.50 -3.42 7.10
CA PHE A 587 -29.17 -2.85 7.32
C PHE A 587 -28.11 -3.30 6.30
N PHE A 588 -28.35 -4.35 5.51
CA PHE A 588 -27.37 -4.84 4.53
C PHE A 588 -27.04 -3.80 3.44
N ASP A 589 -27.98 -2.91 3.12
CA ASP A 589 -27.76 -1.77 2.21
C ASP A 589 -27.52 -0.43 2.94
N GLU A 590 -27.41 -0.44 4.28
CA GLU A 590 -27.01 0.74 5.07
C GLU A 590 -25.48 0.83 5.27
N PRO A 591 -24.90 2.04 5.44
CA PRO A 591 -23.47 2.23 5.66
C PRO A 591 -22.90 1.62 6.94
N LEU A 592 -21.75 0.95 6.84
CA LEU A 592 -21.11 0.22 7.95
C LEU A 592 -20.82 1.05 9.21
N ARG A 593 -20.75 2.38 9.11
CA ARG A 593 -20.58 3.28 10.26
C ARG A 593 -21.74 3.24 11.27
N ILE A 594 -22.94 2.82 10.87
CA ILE A 594 -24.08 2.67 11.80
C ILE A 594 -24.20 1.25 12.39
N TYR A 595 -23.36 0.30 11.94
CA TYR A 595 -23.42 -1.08 12.40
C TYR A 595 -22.87 -1.24 13.82
N SER A 596 -23.56 -2.04 14.63
CA SER A 596 -23.01 -2.56 15.88
C SER A 596 -21.72 -3.37 15.64
N SER A 597 -20.95 -3.62 16.69
CA SER A 597 -19.81 -4.54 16.63
C SER A 597 -20.24 -5.94 16.19
N GLY A 598 -21.38 -6.43 16.72
CA GLY A 598 -21.98 -7.71 16.34
C GLY A 598 -22.28 -7.79 14.84
N MET A 599 -22.98 -6.80 14.27
CA MET A 599 -23.34 -6.76 12.84
C MET A 599 -22.10 -6.75 11.93
N ARG A 600 -21.05 -5.99 12.29
CA ARG A 600 -19.78 -5.99 11.56
C ARG A 600 -19.07 -7.34 11.62
N SER A 601 -19.09 -8.02 12.77
CA SER A 601 -18.56 -9.37 12.90
C SER A 601 -19.38 -10.41 12.10
N ARG A 602 -20.72 -10.31 12.10
CA ARG A 602 -21.59 -11.18 11.29
C ARG A 602 -21.29 -11.05 9.79
N LEU A 603 -21.23 -9.82 9.26
CA LEU A 603 -20.87 -9.58 7.86
C LEU A 603 -19.44 -10.05 7.54
N GLY A 604 -18.48 -9.72 8.42
CA GLY A 604 -17.08 -10.13 8.25
C GLY A 604 -16.92 -11.65 8.19
N PHE A 605 -17.67 -12.39 9.01
CA PHE A 605 -17.70 -13.86 9.00
C PHE A 605 -18.42 -14.43 7.77
N ALA A 606 -19.54 -13.83 7.36
CA ALA A 606 -20.29 -14.24 6.18
C ALA A 606 -19.42 -14.17 4.91
N VAL A 607 -18.71 -13.06 4.69
CA VAL A 607 -17.80 -12.90 3.54
C VAL A 607 -16.59 -13.82 3.66
N ALA A 608 -15.95 -13.88 4.84
CA ALA A 608 -14.74 -14.68 5.04
C ALA A 608 -14.96 -16.18 4.83
N THR A 609 -16.16 -16.70 5.14
CA THR A 609 -16.53 -18.12 4.96
C THR A 609 -17.26 -18.44 3.65
N ALA A 610 -17.48 -17.46 2.76
CA ALA A 610 -18.00 -17.70 1.42
C ALA A 610 -16.93 -18.17 0.41
N VAL A 611 -15.66 -18.06 0.78
CA VAL A 611 -14.48 -18.45 0.00
C VAL A 611 -14.19 -19.95 0.18
N ASN A 612 -13.73 -20.62 -0.89
CA ASN A 612 -13.21 -21.98 -0.84
C ASN A 612 -11.68 -21.95 -1.10
N PRO A 613 -10.84 -21.88 -0.05
CA PRO A 613 -9.38 -21.94 -0.16
C PRO A 613 -8.87 -23.37 -0.34
N ASP A 614 -7.64 -23.52 -0.82
CA ASP A 614 -6.93 -24.80 -0.77
C ASP A 614 -6.35 -25.04 0.63
N ILE A 615 -5.87 -23.97 1.27
CA ILE A 615 -5.23 -23.97 2.59
C ILE A 615 -5.88 -22.88 3.46
N LEU A 616 -6.41 -23.25 4.63
CA LEU A 616 -7.08 -22.33 5.56
C LEU A 616 -6.26 -22.17 6.84
N ILE A 617 -5.88 -20.93 7.18
CA ILE A 617 -5.23 -20.60 8.46
C ILE A 617 -6.25 -19.98 9.41
N LEU A 618 -6.35 -20.52 10.63
CA LEU A 618 -7.30 -20.12 11.66
C LEU A 618 -6.55 -19.60 12.89
N ASP A 619 -6.43 -18.28 13.05
CA ASP A 619 -5.74 -17.65 14.20
C ASP A 619 -6.74 -17.05 15.19
N GLU A 620 -7.11 -17.84 16.20
CA GLU A 620 -7.92 -17.48 17.39
C GLU A 620 -9.29 -16.77 17.15
N VAL A 621 -9.81 -16.79 15.91
CA VAL A 621 -11.01 -16.06 15.41
C VAL A 621 -12.36 -16.40 16.08
N MET A 622 -12.42 -17.40 16.98
CA MET A 622 -13.68 -18.02 17.42
C MET A 622 -14.33 -17.34 18.64
N SER A 623 -14.76 -16.07 18.48
CA SER A 623 -15.73 -15.45 19.39
C SER A 623 -16.47 -14.27 18.72
N THR A 624 -17.48 -14.59 17.90
CA THR A 624 -18.28 -13.58 17.17
C THR A 624 -19.77 -13.84 17.23
N GLY A 625 -20.52 -12.85 17.73
CA GLY A 625 -21.98 -12.85 17.76
C GLY A 625 -22.55 -13.11 19.15
N ASP A 626 -23.88 -13.19 19.18
CA ASP A 626 -24.68 -13.73 20.27
C ASP A 626 -24.73 -15.26 20.21
N ALA A 627 -25.28 -15.90 21.26
CA ALA A 627 -25.34 -17.36 21.36
C ALA A 627 -26.09 -18.03 20.19
N ALA A 628 -27.10 -17.36 19.63
CA ALA A 628 -27.83 -17.83 18.46
C ALA A 628 -26.95 -17.86 17.19
N PHE A 629 -26.28 -16.75 16.87
CA PHE A 629 -25.41 -16.68 15.68
C PHE A 629 -24.18 -17.58 15.82
N LYS A 630 -23.68 -17.79 17.05
CA LYS A 630 -22.53 -18.67 17.30
C LYS A 630 -22.72 -20.08 16.73
N ASN A 631 -23.88 -20.70 16.95
CA ASN A 631 -24.15 -22.05 16.45
C ASN A 631 -24.15 -22.11 14.91
N LYS A 632 -24.70 -21.08 14.25
CA LYS A 632 -24.66 -20.91 12.78
C LYS A 632 -23.23 -20.72 12.27
N ALA A 633 -22.42 -19.93 12.97
CA ALA A 633 -21.01 -19.71 12.68
C ALA A 633 -20.18 -20.99 12.84
N ASP A 634 -20.40 -21.76 13.90
CA ASP A 634 -19.70 -23.02 14.17
C ASP A 634 -20.04 -24.08 13.10
N GLN A 635 -21.30 -24.20 12.68
CA GLN A 635 -21.70 -25.09 11.56
C GLN A 635 -21.05 -24.67 10.23
N ARG A 636 -21.06 -23.38 9.90
CA ARG A 636 -20.41 -22.83 8.69
C ARG A 636 -18.90 -23.01 8.70
N MET A 637 -18.26 -22.91 9.88
CA MET A 637 -16.84 -23.19 10.05
C MET A 637 -16.53 -24.68 9.80
N GLN A 638 -17.40 -25.60 10.25
CA GLN A 638 -17.26 -27.02 9.91
C GLN A 638 -17.44 -27.28 8.41
N GLU A 639 -18.40 -26.63 7.75
CA GLU A 639 -18.61 -26.70 6.31
C GLU A 639 -17.36 -26.24 5.51
N MET A 640 -16.82 -25.07 5.86
CA MET A 640 -15.61 -24.51 5.24
C MET A 640 -14.38 -25.41 5.45
N ARG A 641 -14.18 -25.92 6.68
CA ARG A 641 -13.09 -26.86 6.99
C ARG A 641 -13.20 -28.16 6.19
N ARG A 642 -14.41 -28.72 6.01
CA ARG A 642 -14.65 -29.94 5.20
C ARG A 642 -14.40 -29.75 3.70
N ARG A 643 -14.43 -28.51 3.20
CA ARG A 643 -14.12 -28.17 1.80
C ARG A 643 -12.64 -27.81 1.57
N THR A 644 -11.89 -27.53 2.62
CA THR A 644 -10.47 -27.13 2.53
C THR A 644 -9.57 -28.36 2.56
N LYS A 645 -8.49 -28.39 1.76
CA LYS A 645 -7.53 -29.52 1.73
C LYS A 645 -6.61 -29.54 2.96
N THR A 646 -5.99 -28.41 3.31
CA THR A 646 -5.10 -28.32 4.49
C THR A 646 -5.61 -27.25 5.45
N VAL A 647 -5.66 -27.56 6.74
CA VAL A 647 -6.05 -26.60 7.79
C VAL A 647 -4.89 -26.38 8.75
N LEU A 648 -4.47 -25.12 8.89
CA LEU A 648 -3.46 -24.69 9.84
C LEU A 648 -4.14 -23.94 10.99
N MET A 649 -4.23 -24.59 12.15
CA MET A 649 -4.90 -24.04 13.32
C MET A 649 -3.90 -23.42 14.28
N VAL A 650 -4.00 -22.11 14.48
CA VAL A 650 -3.11 -21.33 15.35
C VAL A 650 -3.87 -20.99 16.63
N SER A 651 -3.40 -21.50 17.77
CA SER A 651 -4.11 -21.35 19.05
C SER A 651 -3.19 -21.56 20.26
N HIS A 652 -3.40 -20.78 21.33
CA HIS A 652 -2.82 -21.05 22.64
C HIS A 652 -3.58 -22.13 23.44
N ASN A 653 -4.78 -22.52 23.02
CA ASN A 653 -5.61 -23.51 23.73
C ASN A 653 -5.20 -24.95 23.38
N ALA A 654 -4.46 -25.57 24.30
CA ALA A 654 -3.96 -26.93 24.17
C ALA A 654 -5.05 -28.01 24.00
N GLU A 655 -6.23 -27.83 24.60
CA GLU A 655 -7.33 -28.81 24.50
C GLU A 655 -8.05 -28.72 23.15
N GLN A 656 -8.28 -27.49 22.68
CA GLN A 656 -8.84 -27.23 21.36
C GLN A 656 -7.95 -27.83 20.25
N VAL A 657 -6.62 -27.63 20.35
CA VAL A 657 -5.66 -28.21 19.40
C VAL A 657 -5.61 -29.75 19.51
N LYS A 658 -5.63 -30.31 20.73
CA LYS A 658 -5.61 -31.77 20.96
C LYS A 658 -6.78 -32.49 20.27
N ASN A 659 -7.96 -31.87 20.27
CA ASN A 659 -9.18 -32.49 19.77
C ASN A 659 -9.44 -32.22 18.27
N GLN A 660 -8.68 -31.30 17.65
CA GLN A 660 -8.93 -30.83 16.26
C GLN A 660 -7.72 -30.94 15.32
N CYS A 661 -6.56 -31.40 15.78
CA CYS A 661 -5.33 -31.52 14.97
C CYS A 661 -4.71 -32.92 15.12
N SER A 662 -4.19 -33.48 14.03
CA SER A 662 -3.46 -34.76 14.05
C SER A 662 -1.98 -34.57 14.42
N ARG A 663 -1.35 -33.54 13.85
CA ARG A 663 0.03 -33.13 14.12
C ARG A 663 0.08 -31.74 14.73
N VAL A 664 1.09 -31.47 15.54
CA VAL A 664 1.33 -30.18 16.18
C VAL A 664 2.78 -29.74 15.99
N VAL A 665 2.96 -28.48 15.60
CA VAL A 665 4.21 -27.73 15.66
C VAL A 665 4.18 -26.87 16.92
N TRP A 666 5.09 -27.10 17.85
CA TRP A 666 5.22 -26.30 19.07
C TRP A 666 6.32 -25.24 18.89
N LEU A 667 5.91 -23.97 18.90
CA LEU A 667 6.80 -22.81 18.93
C LEU A 667 6.95 -22.22 20.33
N GLU A 668 8.17 -21.89 20.71
CA GLU A 668 8.50 -21.08 21.91
C GLU A 668 9.61 -20.08 21.55
N LYS A 669 9.39 -18.79 21.85
CA LYS A 669 10.34 -17.69 21.58
C LYS A 669 10.90 -17.68 20.14
N GLY A 670 10.04 -17.95 19.16
CA GLY A 670 10.39 -17.97 17.74
C GLY A 670 11.05 -19.24 17.23
N ARG A 671 11.41 -20.20 18.10
CA ARG A 671 11.99 -21.50 17.71
C ARG A 671 10.95 -22.61 17.75
N MET A 672 11.10 -23.59 16.86
CA MET A 672 10.33 -24.83 16.90
C MET A 672 11.00 -25.82 17.87
N LEU A 673 10.31 -26.16 18.97
CA LEU A 673 10.81 -27.11 19.96
C LEU A 673 10.43 -28.56 19.63
N MET A 674 9.23 -28.79 19.11
CA MET A 674 8.76 -30.13 18.73
C MET A 674 7.83 -30.05 17.51
N ASN A 675 7.85 -31.07 16.66
CA ASN A 675 6.92 -31.30 15.55
C ASN A 675 6.61 -32.80 15.49
N GLY A 676 5.34 -33.18 15.39
CA GLY A 676 4.91 -34.57 15.53
C GLY A 676 3.48 -34.72 16.08
N PRO A 677 3.05 -35.94 16.43
CA PRO A 677 1.67 -36.23 16.81
C PRO A 677 1.15 -35.34 17.96
N ALA A 678 -0.10 -34.89 17.85
CA ALA A 678 -0.67 -33.87 18.72
C ALA A 678 -0.65 -34.27 20.21
N VAL A 679 -1.09 -35.49 20.54
CA VAL A 679 -1.26 -35.93 21.94
C VAL A 679 0.08 -35.99 22.71
N PRO A 680 1.17 -36.61 22.21
CA PRO A 680 2.49 -36.54 22.84
C PRO A 680 3.03 -35.13 23.03
N ILE A 681 2.96 -34.27 21.99
CA ILE A 681 3.51 -32.92 22.05
C ILE A 681 2.73 -32.04 23.02
N ILE A 682 1.40 -32.18 23.06
CA ILE A 682 0.56 -31.46 24.02
C ILE A 682 0.80 -31.94 25.46
N ALA A 683 1.12 -33.22 25.66
CA ALA A 683 1.54 -33.73 26.97
C ALA A 683 2.87 -33.12 27.45
N GLU A 684 3.85 -32.91 26.56
CA GLU A 684 5.10 -32.20 26.89
C GLU A 684 4.90 -30.69 27.06
N TYR A 685 4.15 -30.04 26.17
CA TYR A 685 3.77 -28.62 26.30
C TYR A 685 3.08 -28.35 27.66
N ASN A 686 2.18 -29.23 28.09
CA ASN A 686 1.52 -29.10 29.40
C ASN A 686 2.48 -29.33 30.59
N LYS A 687 3.56 -30.11 30.45
CA LYS A 687 4.63 -30.21 31.46
C LYS A 687 5.48 -28.95 31.48
N PHE A 688 5.85 -28.44 30.31
CA PHE A 688 6.61 -27.21 30.13
C PHE A 688 5.86 -25.98 30.67
N CYS A 689 4.56 -25.86 30.42
CA CYS A 689 3.73 -24.79 31.00
C CYS A 689 3.66 -24.85 32.53
N LYS A 690 3.73 -26.04 33.14
CA LYS A 690 3.77 -26.22 34.60
C LYS A 690 5.14 -25.89 35.21
N ASN A 691 6.25 -26.23 34.55
CA ASN A 691 7.60 -25.83 34.99
C ASN A 691 8.55 -25.67 33.79
N PRO A 692 8.71 -24.44 33.26
CA PRO A 692 9.52 -24.20 32.05
C PRO A 692 11.01 -24.47 32.26
N GLY A 693 11.57 -24.05 33.39
CA GLY A 693 13.01 -24.17 33.68
C GLY A 693 13.45 -25.63 33.75
N LYS A 694 12.78 -26.41 34.61
CA LYS A 694 13.06 -27.84 34.80
C LYS A 694 12.86 -28.68 33.52
N TRP A 695 11.97 -28.24 32.63
CA TRP A 695 11.77 -28.90 31.34
C TRP A 695 12.90 -28.58 30.34
N LEU A 696 13.36 -27.32 30.28
CA LEU A 696 14.50 -26.92 29.44
C LEU A 696 15.83 -27.50 29.95
N GLU A 697 16.03 -27.56 31.27
CA GLU A 697 17.18 -28.23 31.90
C GLU A 697 17.27 -29.71 31.52
N LYS A 698 16.12 -30.40 31.42
CA LYS A 698 16.06 -31.82 31.08
C LYS A 698 16.23 -32.11 29.58
N ASN A 699 15.66 -31.27 28.71
CA ASN A 699 15.52 -31.56 27.27
C ASN A 699 16.35 -30.66 26.35
N GLY A 700 17.06 -29.66 26.89
CA GLY A 700 17.87 -28.71 26.12
C GLY A 700 17.07 -27.62 25.41
N GLN A 701 17.74 -26.87 24.52
CA GLN A 701 17.10 -25.83 23.69
C GLN A 701 16.54 -26.37 22.36
N ASN A 702 17.05 -27.49 21.86
CA ASN A 702 16.52 -28.24 20.72
C ASN A 702 16.26 -29.69 21.20
N PRO A 703 15.02 -30.02 21.64
CA PRO A 703 14.64 -31.37 22.01
C PRO A 703 14.78 -32.36 20.84
N VAL A 704 15.11 -33.61 21.14
CA VAL A 704 14.97 -34.70 20.16
C VAL A 704 13.49 -34.87 19.84
N GLN A 705 13.14 -34.94 18.54
CA GLN A 705 11.75 -35.16 18.12
C GLN A 705 11.24 -36.50 18.68
N PRO A 706 9.96 -36.58 19.10
CA PRO A 706 9.39 -37.84 19.53
C PRO A 706 9.39 -38.81 18.35
N GLN A 707 9.96 -40.00 18.54
CA GLN A 707 9.82 -41.08 17.56
C GLN A 707 8.33 -41.43 17.42
N ALA A 708 7.92 -41.70 16.17
CA ALA A 708 6.52 -41.88 15.77
C ALA A 708 5.92 -43.19 16.32
#